data_AF-A0A950A6Y8-F1
#
_entry.id   AF-A0A950A6Y8-F1
#
_cell.length_a   1.000
_cell.length_b   1.000
_cell.length_c   1.000
_cell.angle_alpha   90.00
_cell.angle_beta   90.00
_cell.angle_gamma   90.00
#
_symmetry.space_group_name_H-M   'P 1'
#
loop_
_entity.id
_entity.type
_entity.pdbx_description
1 polymer ?
#
loop_
_entity_poly.entity_id
_entity_poly.type
_entity_poly.pdbx_seq_one_letter_code
_entity_poly.pdbx_strand_id
1 'polypeptide(L)'
;MDPSETSSAPRDADDAAAGRAAVVDSAALPDGGIESPRVSDEEPRSRPLRFSWGSRSSWILVVCCVAQFMVILDLSIVNVALPSIQSSLNFSSADLQWVVDAYAIAFAGFLMLGGRAADQLGQRRVFVAALVLFSVTSLIGGLSSTSEGLVIARGVQGFSCAFMAASSLAIITSSFPPGPQLHRAIGLWAAMNGAGGAAGVLFGGIITETLSWRWVLLINPPIGFVTAVIAYMVVADRRRDVAGRSFDVPGAVTLTVGQVVLVYGVVQAGLRSWHAGQALIPILVGFALLGLFVLIESRWASDPLVPFKDLTKSLNVANGIVVLFSAALFPMWFLSSLYLQQVLGLSPLHAGLCFLPMALTIMFVARGAGKLVSRFGVRAVLGGGLTMMTFGMLLFTKIAASGSPILYVVLPGILTAAGIGMSIVPSTIAATQGAKEGQAGLASGLVNTSRQVGGGLGLAVLITLATTITSRLIGQGHGVPQALTDGFRVGYFIGAGLCAAAALVTFALVPKARAAAQGPITKRVPIAIAVTGVVAAFVAIAFVFGGSHGAPIGAYTTDNTYSYVTEPALRPPVIRSDIKPQSSKLAPGYILMTNFYDLSHPPITGQSGPLILDNSLQPVWFRPLPTSVVAGNLSLQIYNGKPVLAWWQGVVTNTGATEQGEYVIVDQHYRTVATLKATDGWVLTLHEIVIRGHDAWVTANKNLPMDLSRYGGAYNGALIDSAVQEYDLNTGKPVRSWDALDHIPLSESRATLPTNGFPWDAYHVNSIELPDDGSFVVSMRDIWAVYKVDMATGKIEWTLGGPHSNFRFGPGADFQWQHDVVTYPGSSSITMFDDHCCQITGGGTYVSPTGPSRGLILKLDQQTHTATLAGEYSHGSKFDSDYMGSLEPLTNGNEMVGWGSSPFITEYSDSGEMLLDARLPGSDITYRAQVEPWVGRPLNPPAAAARRRDGKTTVYASWNGATQVASWKVLSGAGGHTVATAAKSGFETTIPVSQSDTTFTVQALDAHGNVIGTSRLLTVGR
;
A
#
# COMPACT_ATOMS: atom_id res chain seq x y z
N MET A 1 32.58 43.51 -10.37
CA MET A 1 34.02 43.22 -10.47
C MET A 1 34.20 42.34 -11.70
N ASP A 2 35.22 42.64 -12.49
CA ASP A 2 35.52 42.15 -13.84
C ASP A 2 36.91 41.44 -13.79
N PRO A 3 37.49 40.88 -14.87
CA PRO A 3 37.01 40.61 -16.23
C PRO A 3 36.79 39.07 -16.40
N SER A 4 37.10 38.29 -17.46
CA SER A 4 37.77 38.39 -18.78
C SER A 4 37.51 37.05 -19.51
N GLU A 5 37.58 36.82 -20.83
CA GLU A 5 37.67 37.57 -22.10
C GLU A 5 37.44 36.49 -23.22
N THR A 6 37.44 36.69 -24.55
CA THR A 6 37.68 37.81 -25.50
C THR A 6 36.87 37.56 -26.79
N SER A 7 36.93 38.48 -27.77
CA SER A 7 36.63 38.23 -29.21
C SER A 7 35.13 38.10 -29.59
N SER A 8 34.61 38.67 -30.69
CA SER A 8 35.12 39.71 -31.60
C SER A 8 33.96 40.33 -32.43
N ALA A 9 34.26 41.24 -33.34
CA ALA A 9 33.37 41.82 -34.36
C ALA A 9 34.12 41.89 -35.71
N PRO A 10 33.48 42.27 -36.84
CA PRO A 10 33.37 43.71 -37.14
C PRO A 10 32.17 44.18 -38.02
N ARG A 11 31.72 45.44 -37.80
CA ARG A 11 31.38 46.49 -38.81
C ARG A 11 30.25 46.23 -39.84
N ASP A 12 29.65 47.18 -40.58
CA ASP A 12 29.34 48.64 -40.57
C ASP A 12 28.21 48.82 -41.66
N ALA A 13 27.48 49.91 -41.95
CA ALA A 13 27.43 51.34 -41.57
C ALA A 13 25.98 51.89 -41.76
N ASP A 14 25.79 53.22 -41.74
CA ASP A 14 24.61 53.97 -42.25
C ASP A 14 24.48 53.88 -43.81
N ASP A 15 23.41 54.30 -44.51
CA ASP A 15 22.92 55.69 -44.67
C ASP A 15 21.68 55.81 -45.63
N ALA A 16 21.14 57.03 -45.73
CA ALA A 16 20.50 57.71 -46.88
C ALA A 16 19.13 57.27 -47.47
N ALA A 17 18.19 58.23 -47.39
CA ALA A 17 16.83 58.30 -47.90
C ALA A 17 16.62 58.55 -49.42
N ALA A 18 15.44 58.17 -49.95
CA ALA A 18 14.68 58.77 -51.08
C ALA A 18 13.29 58.07 -51.20
N GLY A 19 12.20 58.60 -51.81
CA GLY A 19 11.92 59.86 -52.52
C GLY A 19 10.40 60.05 -52.80
N ARG A 20 9.99 61.08 -53.57
CA ARG A 20 8.58 61.43 -53.94
C ARG A 20 8.13 60.70 -55.25
N ALA A 21 6.94 60.82 -55.88
CA ALA A 21 5.81 61.77 -55.82
C ALA A 21 4.49 61.27 -56.52
N ALA A 22 3.38 62.04 -56.34
CA ALA A 22 2.23 62.36 -57.24
C ALA A 22 1.19 61.28 -57.71
N VAL A 23 -0.16 61.48 -57.64
CA VAL A 23 -1.18 62.31 -58.39
C VAL A 23 -1.23 61.99 -59.92
N VAL A 24 -2.34 61.82 -60.68
CA VAL A 24 -3.71 62.42 -60.91
C VAL A 24 -4.60 61.34 -61.60
N ASP A 25 -5.90 61.04 -61.37
CA ASP A 25 -7.23 61.72 -61.31
C ASP A 25 -8.02 61.84 -62.66
N SER A 26 -9.38 61.93 -62.60
CA SER A 26 -10.42 62.12 -63.64
C SER A 26 -10.94 60.91 -64.48
N ALA A 27 -12.15 60.91 -65.10
CA ALA A 27 -13.51 61.39 -64.73
C ALA A 27 -14.58 60.99 -65.80
N ALA A 28 -15.82 60.61 -65.42
CA ALA A 28 -17.03 60.56 -66.30
C ALA A 28 -18.36 60.44 -65.51
N LEU A 29 -19.49 60.84 -66.12
CA LEU A 29 -20.89 60.90 -65.59
C LEU A 29 -21.89 60.52 -66.74
N PRO A 30 -23.25 60.50 -66.61
CA PRO A 30 -24.16 60.67 -65.45
C PRO A 30 -25.30 59.60 -65.33
N ASP A 31 -26.26 59.83 -64.41
CA ASP A 31 -27.69 59.40 -64.33
C ASP A 31 -28.12 57.92 -64.22
N GLY A 32 -29.19 57.63 -63.44
CA GLY A 32 -29.73 56.25 -63.39
C GLY A 32 -30.88 55.81 -62.44
N GLY A 33 -31.41 56.62 -61.51
CA GLY A 33 -32.77 56.43 -60.95
C GLY A 33 -33.08 55.42 -59.81
N ILE A 34 -34.08 55.82 -58.99
CA ILE A 34 -35.03 55.04 -58.16
C ILE A 34 -34.51 54.39 -56.85
N GLU A 35 -35.29 54.58 -55.78
CA GLU A 35 -35.03 54.11 -54.41
C GLU A 35 -35.51 52.67 -54.14
N SER A 36 -34.89 52.02 -53.15
CA SER A 36 -35.50 50.93 -52.38
C SER A 36 -35.09 51.08 -50.89
N PRO A 37 -35.93 50.66 -49.93
CA PRO A 37 -35.77 51.09 -48.54
C PRO A 37 -34.58 50.42 -47.84
N ARG A 38 -33.77 51.24 -47.16
CA ARG A 38 -32.71 50.75 -46.26
C ARG A 38 -33.34 50.14 -44.99
N VAL A 39 -33.28 48.82 -44.86
CA VAL A 39 -33.34 48.17 -43.55
C VAL A 39 -32.03 48.47 -42.81
N SER A 40 -32.14 48.82 -41.53
CA SER A 40 -30.98 49.16 -40.69
C SER A 40 -30.49 47.92 -39.92
N ASP A 41 -29.53 47.21 -40.51
CA ASP A 41 -28.85 46.09 -39.85
C ASP A 41 -27.86 46.58 -38.76
N GLU A 42 -28.39 47.09 -37.64
CA GLU A 42 -27.63 47.13 -36.39
C GLU A 42 -27.60 45.73 -35.77
N GLU A 43 -26.55 44.95 -36.05
CA GLU A 43 -26.26 43.75 -35.27
C GLU A 43 -26.14 44.10 -33.77
N PRO A 44 -26.97 43.52 -32.88
CA PRO A 44 -26.87 43.79 -31.45
C PRO A 44 -25.60 43.15 -30.89
N ARG A 45 -24.51 43.93 -30.83
CA ARG A 45 -23.19 43.54 -30.31
C ARG A 45 -23.34 42.74 -29.02
N SER A 46 -23.03 41.44 -29.09
CA SER A 46 -23.33 40.48 -28.04
C SER A 46 -22.47 40.69 -26.78
N ARG A 47 -22.92 41.59 -25.90
CA ARG A 47 -22.34 41.77 -24.56
C ARG A 47 -22.27 40.42 -23.85
N PRO A 48 -21.13 40.06 -23.22
CA PRO A 48 -21.01 38.82 -22.48
C PRO A 48 -21.91 38.86 -21.24
N LEU A 49 -23.11 38.28 -21.34
CA LEU A 49 -24.05 38.14 -20.24
C LEU A 49 -23.37 37.40 -19.08
N ARG A 50 -23.11 38.16 -18.00
CA ARG A 50 -22.58 37.62 -16.73
C ARG A 50 -23.65 36.73 -16.10
N PHE A 51 -23.22 35.62 -15.50
CA PHE A 51 -24.08 34.84 -14.61
C PHE A 51 -24.47 35.72 -13.40
N SER A 52 -25.76 35.96 -13.20
CA SER A 52 -26.27 36.52 -11.94
C SER A 52 -26.35 35.39 -10.91
N TRP A 53 -25.24 35.20 -10.19
CA TRP A 53 -25.19 34.35 -9.01
C TRP A 53 -26.28 34.80 -8.03
N GLY A 54 -27.29 33.94 -7.82
CA GLY A 54 -28.54 34.27 -7.13
C GLY A 54 -29.81 33.88 -7.91
N SER A 55 -29.74 33.65 -9.23
CA SER A 55 -30.91 33.19 -9.98
C SER A 55 -31.32 31.74 -9.65
N ARG A 56 -32.61 31.42 -9.74
CA ARG A 56 -33.14 30.05 -9.57
C ARG A 56 -32.44 29.04 -10.49
N SER A 57 -32.20 29.41 -11.75
CA SER A 57 -31.51 28.57 -12.74
C SER A 57 -30.05 28.30 -12.38
N SER A 58 -29.37 29.25 -11.72
CA SER A 58 -28.01 29.06 -11.20
C SER A 58 -28.00 27.97 -10.12
N TRP A 59 -28.94 28.01 -9.18
CA TRP A 59 -29.04 26.98 -8.13
C TRP A 59 -29.44 25.60 -8.66
N ILE A 60 -30.32 25.52 -9.67
CA ILE A 60 -30.63 24.25 -10.37
C ILE A 60 -29.35 23.63 -10.94
N LEU A 61 -28.50 24.43 -11.60
CA LEU A 61 -27.22 23.91 -12.12
C LEU A 61 -26.26 23.48 -11.00
N VAL A 62 -26.20 24.22 -9.89
CA VAL A 62 -25.38 23.84 -8.72
C VAL A 62 -25.80 22.47 -8.18
N VAL A 63 -27.08 22.24 -7.88
CA VAL A 63 -27.51 20.95 -7.31
C VAL A 63 -27.32 19.77 -8.27
N CYS A 64 -27.54 19.97 -9.58
CA CYS A 64 -27.29 18.93 -10.57
C CYS A 64 -25.78 18.65 -10.77
N CYS A 65 -24.92 19.67 -10.67
CA CYS A 65 -23.46 19.48 -10.68
C CYS A 65 -22.96 18.80 -9.41
N VAL A 66 -23.44 19.18 -8.21
CA VAL A 66 -23.07 18.53 -6.95
C VAL A 66 -23.49 17.06 -6.95
N ALA A 67 -24.71 16.74 -7.39
CA ALA A 67 -25.15 15.35 -7.52
C ALA A 67 -24.26 14.54 -8.47
N GLN A 68 -23.90 15.08 -9.65
CA GLN A 68 -23.02 14.38 -10.59
C GLN A 68 -21.58 14.25 -10.08
N PHE A 69 -21.10 15.24 -9.31
CA PHE A 69 -19.82 15.17 -8.61
C PHE A 69 -19.84 14.04 -7.58
N MET A 70 -20.87 13.96 -6.74
CA MET A 70 -21.02 12.90 -5.73
C MET A 70 -21.06 11.49 -6.34
N VAL A 71 -21.83 11.28 -7.43
CA VAL A 71 -21.93 9.98 -8.13
C VAL A 71 -20.57 9.44 -8.60
N ILE A 72 -19.65 10.33 -8.98
CA ILE A 72 -18.33 9.95 -9.52
C ILE A 72 -17.23 10.03 -8.45
N LEU A 73 -17.36 10.93 -7.47
CA LEU A 73 -16.57 10.93 -6.25
C LEU A 73 -16.69 9.57 -5.57
N ASP A 74 -17.91 9.14 -5.24
CA ASP A 74 -18.22 7.89 -4.53
C ASP A 74 -17.72 6.63 -5.26
N LEU A 75 -17.85 6.58 -6.60
CA LEU A 75 -17.30 5.48 -7.40
C LEU A 75 -15.76 5.46 -7.40
N SER A 76 -15.11 6.62 -7.31
CA SER A 76 -13.65 6.74 -7.41
C SER A 76 -12.93 6.62 -6.07
N ILE A 77 -13.50 7.21 -5.01
CA ILE A 77 -12.90 7.39 -3.68
C ILE A 77 -12.69 6.06 -2.94
N VAL A 78 -13.61 5.11 -3.15
CA VAL A 78 -13.57 3.77 -2.56
C VAL A 78 -12.34 2.98 -3.01
N ASN A 79 -11.87 3.13 -4.25
CA ASN A 79 -10.79 2.28 -4.81
C ASN A 79 -9.48 2.39 -4.02
N VAL A 80 -9.18 3.57 -3.47
CA VAL A 80 -7.98 3.79 -2.64
C VAL A 80 -8.18 3.20 -1.24
N ALA A 81 -9.42 3.19 -0.73
CA ALA A 81 -9.77 2.64 0.57
C ALA A 81 -9.91 1.11 0.60
N LEU A 82 -9.87 0.43 -0.54
CA LEU A 82 -10.16 -1.01 -0.66
C LEU A 82 -9.35 -1.91 0.30
N PRO A 83 -8.01 -1.77 0.46
CA PRO A 83 -7.26 -2.60 1.42
C PRO A 83 -7.70 -2.39 2.88
N SER A 84 -7.97 -1.13 3.27
CA SER A 84 -8.45 -0.80 4.62
C SER A 84 -9.89 -1.23 4.89
N ILE A 85 -10.73 -1.28 3.85
CA ILE A 85 -12.06 -1.91 3.88
C ILE A 85 -11.91 -3.43 4.02
N GLN A 86 -10.92 -4.02 3.33
CA GLN A 86 -10.70 -5.46 3.31
C GLN A 86 -10.38 -6.00 4.71
N SER A 87 -9.37 -5.41 5.37
CA SER A 87 -8.98 -5.83 6.71
C SER A 87 -10.01 -5.48 7.78
N SER A 88 -10.62 -4.30 7.72
CA SER A 88 -11.56 -3.84 8.76
C SER A 88 -12.92 -4.54 8.73
N LEU A 89 -13.24 -5.33 7.70
CA LEU A 89 -14.50 -6.08 7.56
C LEU A 89 -14.28 -7.54 7.10
N ASN A 90 -13.04 -8.04 7.14
CA ASN A 90 -12.66 -9.41 6.73
C ASN A 90 -13.23 -9.83 5.35
N PHE A 91 -13.11 -8.97 4.33
CA PHE A 91 -13.51 -9.33 2.97
C PHE A 91 -12.53 -10.33 2.35
N SER A 92 -13.04 -11.36 1.66
CA SER A 92 -12.16 -12.15 0.79
C SER A 92 -11.64 -11.31 -0.38
N SER A 93 -10.46 -11.62 -0.93
CA SER A 93 -9.97 -10.88 -2.12
C SER A 93 -10.88 -11.01 -3.34
N ALA A 94 -11.65 -12.09 -3.44
CA ALA A 94 -12.67 -12.26 -4.47
C ALA A 94 -13.99 -11.55 -4.11
N ASP A 95 -14.34 -11.39 -2.84
CA ASP A 95 -15.56 -10.67 -2.41
C ASP A 95 -15.34 -9.15 -2.30
N LEU A 96 -14.11 -8.67 -2.09
CA LEU A 96 -13.78 -7.25 -1.97
C LEU A 96 -14.21 -6.44 -3.21
N GLN A 97 -14.19 -7.06 -4.39
CA GLN A 97 -14.68 -6.43 -5.62
C GLN A 97 -16.15 -6.02 -5.53
N TRP A 98 -16.98 -6.68 -4.70
CA TRP A 98 -18.41 -6.35 -4.54
C TRP A 98 -18.65 -4.94 -4.03
N VAL A 99 -17.70 -4.36 -3.30
CA VAL A 99 -17.76 -2.97 -2.82
C VAL A 99 -17.79 -1.99 -4.02
N VAL A 100 -17.24 -2.40 -5.17
CA VAL A 100 -17.30 -1.69 -6.46
C VAL A 100 -18.42 -2.24 -7.35
N ASP A 101 -18.51 -3.57 -7.52
CA ASP A 101 -19.43 -4.22 -8.45
C ASP A 101 -20.90 -4.05 -8.09
N ALA A 102 -21.29 -4.16 -6.80
CA ALA A 102 -22.69 -3.98 -6.41
C ALA A 102 -23.20 -2.58 -6.76
N TYR A 103 -22.36 -1.56 -6.55
CA TYR A 103 -22.62 -0.19 -6.97
C TYR A 103 -22.69 -0.08 -8.50
N ALA A 104 -21.68 -0.60 -9.21
CA ALA A 104 -21.58 -0.46 -10.66
C ALA A 104 -22.71 -1.16 -11.42
N ILE A 105 -23.11 -2.36 -11.00
CA ILE A 105 -24.16 -3.19 -11.62
C ILE A 105 -25.55 -2.61 -11.34
N ALA A 106 -25.84 -2.23 -10.08
CA ALA A 106 -27.11 -1.58 -9.75
C ALA A 106 -27.24 -0.22 -10.47
N PHE A 107 -26.15 0.53 -10.58
CA PHE A 107 -26.11 1.75 -11.39
C PHE A 107 -26.34 1.46 -12.89
N ALA A 108 -25.85 0.35 -13.42
CA ALA A 108 -26.00 -0.04 -14.83
C ALA A 108 -27.47 -0.32 -15.21
N GLY A 109 -28.09 -1.28 -14.51
CA GLY A 109 -29.39 -1.84 -14.89
C GLY A 109 -30.55 -0.88 -14.64
N PHE A 110 -30.44 -0.02 -13.62
CA PHE A 110 -31.49 0.94 -13.27
C PHE A 110 -31.37 2.31 -13.94
N LEU A 111 -30.29 2.61 -14.68
CA LEU A 111 -30.07 3.93 -15.31
C LEU A 111 -31.19 4.30 -16.30
N MET A 112 -31.59 3.37 -17.16
CA MET A 112 -32.67 3.58 -18.14
C MET A 112 -34.04 3.73 -17.46
N LEU A 113 -34.29 2.93 -16.41
CA LEU A 113 -35.52 3.03 -15.62
C LEU A 113 -35.61 4.38 -14.90
N GLY A 114 -34.50 4.85 -14.30
CA GLY A 114 -34.42 6.13 -13.60
C GLY A 114 -34.69 7.33 -14.50
N GLY A 115 -34.26 7.29 -15.76
CA GLY A 115 -34.61 8.31 -16.76
C GLY A 115 -36.11 8.39 -17.04
N ARG A 116 -36.78 7.25 -17.23
CA ARG A 116 -38.24 7.22 -17.45
C ARG A 116 -39.03 7.60 -16.19
N ALA A 117 -38.56 7.16 -15.01
CA ALA A 117 -39.16 7.54 -13.74
C ALA A 117 -39.12 9.06 -13.50
N ALA A 118 -38.00 9.72 -13.82
CA ALA A 118 -37.87 11.17 -13.70
C ALA A 118 -38.88 11.93 -14.58
N ASP A 119 -39.09 11.49 -15.83
CA ASP A 119 -40.02 12.13 -16.75
C ASP A 119 -41.51 11.86 -16.41
N GLN A 120 -41.86 10.68 -15.87
CA GLN A 120 -43.24 10.33 -15.51
C GLN A 120 -43.65 10.80 -14.10
N LEU A 121 -42.90 10.41 -13.06
CA LEU A 121 -43.30 10.61 -11.66
C LEU A 121 -43.15 12.07 -11.20
N GLY A 122 -42.20 12.79 -11.80
CA GLY A 122 -41.89 14.19 -11.55
C GLY A 122 -40.39 14.39 -11.28
N GLN A 123 -39.73 15.22 -12.09
CA GLN A 123 -38.28 15.36 -12.10
C GLN A 123 -37.71 15.75 -10.71
N ARG A 124 -38.40 16.65 -9.99
CA ARG A 124 -38.02 17.03 -8.62
C ARG A 124 -38.13 15.85 -7.64
N ARG A 125 -39.26 15.13 -7.65
CA ARG A 125 -39.54 14.06 -6.67
C ARG A 125 -38.50 12.95 -6.77
N VAL A 126 -38.20 12.52 -7.99
CA VAL A 126 -37.21 11.47 -8.24
C VAL A 126 -35.80 11.91 -7.84
N PHE A 127 -35.38 13.12 -8.22
CA PHE A 127 -34.05 13.63 -7.89
C PHE A 127 -33.84 13.80 -6.37
N VAL A 128 -34.82 14.37 -5.67
CA VAL A 128 -34.76 14.55 -4.20
C VAL A 128 -34.80 13.21 -3.48
N ALA A 129 -35.69 12.29 -3.87
CA ALA A 129 -35.76 10.96 -3.27
C ALA A 129 -34.44 10.18 -3.45
N ALA A 130 -33.82 10.27 -4.63
CA ALA A 130 -32.55 9.61 -4.90
C ALA A 130 -31.35 10.25 -4.16
N LEU A 131 -31.34 11.57 -3.97
CA LEU A 131 -30.37 12.23 -3.09
C LEU A 131 -30.52 11.79 -1.63
N VAL A 132 -31.75 11.73 -1.10
CA VAL A 132 -32.02 11.26 0.27
C VAL A 132 -31.64 9.79 0.44
N LEU A 133 -32.05 8.92 -0.49
CA LEU A 133 -31.74 7.49 -0.44
C LEU A 133 -30.23 7.24 -0.50
N PHE A 134 -29.50 7.94 -1.37
CA PHE A 134 -28.03 7.86 -1.44
C PHE A 134 -27.37 8.34 -0.12
N SER A 135 -27.89 9.41 0.48
CA SER A 135 -27.39 9.94 1.76
C SER A 135 -27.58 8.93 2.89
N VAL A 136 -28.76 8.31 2.98
CA VAL A 136 -29.08 7.29 4.00
C VAL A 136 -28.26 6.01 3.79
N THR A 137 -28.10 5.54 2.54
CA THR A 137 -27.35 4.30 2.29
C THR A 137 -25.84 4.49 2.43
N SER A 138 -25.30 5.67 2.10
CA SER A 138 -23.89 6.00 2.41
C SER A 138 -23.64 6.11 3.92
N LEU A 139 -24.61 6.61 4.70
CA LEU A 139 -24.55 6.59 6.17
C LEU A 139 -24.55 5.15 6.71
N ILE A 140 -25.43 4.28 6.21
CA ILE A 140 -25.49 2.86 6.60
C ILE A 140 -24.17 2.14 6.24
N GLY A 141 -23.64 2.35 5.03
CA GLY A 141 -22.37 1.75 4.60
C GLY A 141 -21.17 2.21 5.42
N GLY A 142 -21.08 3.52 5.74
CA GLY A 142 -20.02 4.08 6.58
C GLY A 142 -20.10 3.67 8.05
N LEU A 143 -21.27 3.25 8.52
CA LEU A 143 -21.47 2.68 9.86
C LEU A 143 -21.47 1.13 9.87
N SER A 144 -21.18 0.47 8.74
CA SER A 144 -21.24 -1.00 8.67
C SER A 144 -20.17 -1.67 9.55
N SER A 145 -20.58 -2.72 10.24
CA SER A 145 -19.74 -3.64 10.99
C SER A 145 -19.56 -5.00 10.29
N THR A 146 -20.22 -5.23 9.15
CA THR A 146 -20.05 -6.45 8.34
C THR A 146 -19.83 -6.15 6.86
N SER A 147 -19.26 -7.11 6.14
CA SER A 147 -19.00 -7.04 4.70
C SER A 147 -20.30 -7.02 3.88
N GLU A 148 -21.29 -7.85 4.25
CA GLU A 148 -22.59 -7.92 3.56
C GLU A 148 -23.39 -6.63 3.74
N GLY A 149 -23.38 -6.06 4.95
CA GLY A 149 -24.01 -4.77 5.23
C GLY A 149 -23.45 -3.64 4.36
N LEU A 150 -22.13 -3.64 4.14
CA LEU A 150 -21.50 -2.71 3.22
C LEU A 150 -21.89 -3.00 1.76
N VAL A 151 -21.80 -4.25 1.29
CA VAL A 151 -22.15 -4.61 -0.11
C VAL A 151 -23.61 -4.26 -0.44
N ILE A 152 -24.55 -4.53 0.48
CA ILE A 152 -25.96 -4.14 0.33
C ILE A 152 -26.08 -2.61 0.24
N ALA A 153 -25.41 -1.87 1.13
CA ALA A 153 -25.39 -0.41 1.08
C ALA A 153 -24.83 0.13 -0.25
N ARG A 154 -23.72 -0.44 -0.75
CA ARG A 154 -23.13 -0.11 -2.07
C ARG A 154 -24.10 -0.38 -3.21
N GLY A 155 -24.82 -1.49 -3.18
CA GLY A 155 -25.86 -1.83 -4.17
C GLY A 155 -27.00 -0.82 -4.20
N VAL A 156 -27.54 -0.43 -3.05
CA VAL A 156 -28.63 0.56 -2.98
C VAL A 156 -28.12 1.99 -3.25
N GLN A 157 -26.87 2.32 -2.91
CA GLN A 157 -26.21 3.55 -3.40
C GLN A 157 -26.14 3.57 -4.94
N GLY A 158 -25.71 2.47 -5.58
CA GLY A 158 -25.63 2.35 -7.03
C GLY A 158 -26.97 2.53 -7.73
N PHE A 159 -28.01 1.85 -7.22
CA PHE A 159 -29.41 2.07 -7.61
C PHE A 159 -29.78 3.56 -7.52
N SER A 160 -29.53 4.19 -6.37
CA SER A 160 -29.90 5.59 -6.14
C SER A 160 -29.17 6.55 -7.08
N CYS A 161 -27.87 6.33 -7.29
CA CYS A 161 -27.05 7.09 -8.23
C CYS A 161 -27.56 6.99 -9.67
N ALA A 162 -28.16 5.86 -10.08
CA ALA A 162 -28.75 5.70 -11.40
C ALA A 162 -29.88 6.73 -11.63
N PHE A 163 -30.76 6.87 -10.64
CA PHE A 163 -31.85 7.85 -10.64
C PHE A 163 -31.32 9.28 -10.49
N MET A 164 -30.30 9.54 -9.65
CA MET A 164 -29.66 10.86 -9.51
C MET A 164 -29.04 11.34 -10.83
N ALA A 165 -28.22 10.51 -11.48
CA ALA A 165 -27.53 10.85 -12.72
C ALA A 165 -28.54 11.13 -13.85
N ALA A 166 -29.51 10.22 -14.07
CA ALA A 166 -30.51 10.37 -15.11
C ALA A 166 -31.42 11.58 -14.89
N SER A 167 -31.92 11.79 -13.66
CA SER A 167 -32.80 12.93 -13.35
C SER A 167 -32.05 14.27 -13.38
N SER A 168 -30.79 14.34 -12.95
CA SER A 168 -30.00 15.59 -13.01
C SER A 168 -29.82 16.10 -14.45
N LEU A 169 -29.57 15.20 -15.41
CA LEU A 169 -29.47 15.55 -16.83
C LEU A 169 -30.84 15.90 -17.44
N ALA A 170 -31.92 15.22 -17.02
CA ALA A 170 -33.29 15.54 -17.41
C ALA A 170 -33.75 16.93 -16.89
N ILE A 171 -33.33 17.31 -15.68
CA ILE A 171 -33.56 18.63 -15.09
C ILE A 171 -32.79 19.70 -15.84
N ILE A 172 -31.50 19.49 -16.17
CA ILE A 172 -30.71 20.45 -16.96
C ILE A 172 -31.32 20.65 -18.36
N THR A 173 -31.65 19.56 -19.05
CA THR A 173 -32.20 19.61 -20.42
C THR A 173 -33.63 20.16 -20.48
N SER A 174 -34.41 20.10 -19.39
CA SER A 174 -35.70 20.80 -19.33
C SER A 174 -35.57 22.26 -18.88
N SER A 175 -34.64 22.58 -17.97
CA SER A 175 -34.61 23.89 -17.28
C SER A 175 -33.87 24.99 -18.03
N PHE A 176 -32.98 24.65 -18.96
CA PHE A 176 -32.23 25.62 -19.76
C PHE A 176 -32.75 25.70 -21.21
N PRO A 177 -32.89 26.90 -21.78
CA PRO A 177 -33.36 27.06 -23.16
C PRO A 177 -32.32 26.50 -24.17
N PRO A 178 -32.77 25.95 -25.32
CA PRO A 178 -31.90 25.45 -26.37
C PRO A 178 -30.85 26.49 -26.81
N GLY A 179 -29.64 26.01 -27.12
CA GLY A 179 -28.53 26.85 -27.58
C GLY A 179 -27.43 27.06 -26.52
N PRO A 180 -26.70 28.20 -26.55
CA PRO A 180 -25.44 28.36 -25.80
C PRO A 180 -25.54 28.21 -24.28
N GLN A 181 -26.70 28.48 -23.67
CA GLN A 181 -26.89 28.32 -22.23
C GLN A 181 -26.96 26.84 -21.83
N LEU A 182 -27.82 26.06 -22.49
CA LEU A 182 -27.91 24.62 -22.29
C LEU A 182 -26.58 23.90 -22.56
N HIS A 183 -25.87 24.27 -23.63
CA HIS A 183 -24.56 23.68 -23.93
C HIS A 183 -23.50 23.97 -22.84
N ARG A 184 -23.54 25.15 -22.20
CA ARG A 184 -22.69 25.46 -21.04
C ARG A 184 -23.11 24.69 -19.79
N ALA A 185 -24.40 24.53 -19.53
CA ALA A 185 -24.93 23.77 -18.40
C ALA A 185 -24.53 22.28 -18.49
N ILE A 186 -24.77 21.64 -19.65
CA ILE A 186 -24.33 20.26 -19.91
C ILE A 186 -22.81 20.15 -19.83
N GLY A 187 -22.06 21.14 -20.34
CA GLY A 187 -20.59 21.15 -20.27
C GLY A 187 -20.04 21.23 -18.84
N LEU A 188 -20.69 21.98 -17.94
CA LEU A 188 -20.33 22.07 -16.53
C LEU A 188 -20.67 20.76 -15.78
N TRP A 189 -21.87 20.22 -15.98
CA TRP A 189 -22.27 18.91 -15.45
C TRP A 189 -21.34 17.79 -15.92
N ALA A 190 -20.96 17.78 -17.20
CA ALA A 190 -20.01 16.82 -17.76
C ALA A 190 -18.61 16.95 -17.14
N ALA A 191 -18.17 18.18 -16.83
CA ALA A 191 -16.88 18.41 -16.17
C ALA A 191 -16.83 17.86 -14.73
N MET A 192 -17.97 17.71 -14.04
CA MET A 192 -18.03 17.11 -12.70
C MET A 192 -17.57 15.65 -12.68
N ASN A 193 -17.65 14.93 -13.79
CA ASN A 193 -17.10 13.57 -13.88
C ASN A 193 -15.56 13.56 -13.76
N GLY A 194 -14.88 14.53 -14.40
CA GLY A 194 -13.42 14.67 -14.28
C GLY A 194 -13.01 15.17 -12.90
N ALA A 195 -13.74 16.15 -12.35
CA ALA A 195 -13.50 16.69 -11.02
C ALA A 195 -13.74 15.64 -9.92
N GLY A 196 -14.84 14.87 -9.99
CA GLY A 196 -15.18 13.82 -9.04
C GLY A 196 -14.17 12.70 -8.99
N GLY A 197 -13.64 12.25 -10.14
CA GLY A 197 -12.58 11.24 -10.18
C GLY A 197 -11.27 11.73 -9.57
N ALA A 198 -10.83 12.94 -9.94
CA ALA A 198 -9.58 13.52 -9.39
C ALA A 198 -9.68 13.82 -7.88
N ALA A 199 -10.83 14.34 -7.44
CA ALA A 199 -11.11 14.54 -6.02
C ALA A 199 -11.23 13.20 -5.27
N GLY A 200 -11.83 12.18 -5.89
CA GLY A 200 -12.03 10.87 -5.29
C GLY A 200 -10.72 10.17 -4.98
N VAL A 201 -9.79 10.07 -5.93
CA VAL A 201 -8.50 9.41 -5.64
C VAL A 201 -7.66 10.17 -4.61
N LEU A 202 -7.71 11.51 -4.61
CA LEU A 202 -6.96 12.33 -3.65
C LEU A 202 -7.58 12.27 -2.24
N PHE A 203 -8.87 12.58 -2.10
CA PHE A 203 -9.55 12.53 -0.80
C PHE A 203 -9.70 11.11 -0.26
N GLY A 204 -9.78 10.10 -1.12
CA GLY A 204 -9.81 8.69 -0.72
C GLY A 204 -8.54 8.30 0.02
N GLY A 205 -7.37 8.72 -0.48
CA GLY A 205 -6.11 8.56 0.23
C GLY A 205 -6.07 9.33 1.55
N ILE A 206 -6.30 10.64 1.51
CA ILE A 206 -6.27 11.52 2.70
C ILE A 206 -7.20 11.01 3.81
N ILE A 207 -8.46 10.72 3.49
CA ILE A 207 -9.49 10.36 4.48
C ILE A 207 -9.28 8.95 5.05
N THR A 208 -8.82 8.00 4.23
CA THR A 208 -8.53 6.64 4.70
C THR A 208 -7.36 6.63 5.68
N GLU A 209 -6.32 7.41 5.39
CA GLU A 209 -5.08 7.48 6.19
C GLU A 209 -5.21 8.33 7.45
N THR A 210 -5.85 9.51 7.36
CA THR A 210 -5.90 10.48 8.48
C THR A 210 -7.11 10.32 9.41
N LEU A 211 -8.11 9.51 9.03
CA LEU A 211 -9.33 9.31 9.82
C LEU A 211 -9.75 7.84 9.88
N SER A 212 -10.28 7.31 8.77
CA SER A 212 -10.70 5.92 8.59
C SER A 212 -11.34 5.78 7.20
N TRP A 213 -11.26 4.59 6.60
CA TRP A 213 -12.05 4.25 5.40
C TRP A 213 -13.55 4.54 5.58
N ARG A 214 -14.10 4.47 6.80
CA ARG A 214 -15.53 4.74 7.06
C ARG A 214 -15.95 6.15 6.63
N TRP A 215 -15.06 7.14 6.80
CA TRP A 215 -15.32 8.53 6.42
C TRP A 215 -15.40 8.77 4.90
N VAL A 216 -14.87 7.85 4.09
CA VAL A 216 -15.02 7.84 2.63
C VAL A 216 -16.50 7.75 2.20
N LEU A 217 -17.34 7.14 3.03
CA LEU A 217 -18.80 7.12 2.84
C LEU A 217 -19.48 8.22 3.67
N LEU A 218 -19.09 8.43 4.94
CA LEU A 218 -19.71 9.42 5.83
C LEU A 218 -19.54 10.89 5.40
N ILE A 219 -18.69 11.19 4.41
CA ILE A 219 -18.64 12.51 3.74
C ILE A 219 -19.88 12.79 2.87
N ASN A 220 -20.53 11.77 2.32
CA ASN A 220 -21.68 11.93 1.41
C ASN A 220 -22.98 12.40 2.10
N PRO A 221 -23.43 11.83 3.24
CA PRO A 221 -24.68 12.19 3.88
C PRO A 221 -24.90 13.70 4.10
N PRO A 222 -23.97 14.49 4.71
CA PRO A 222 -24.22 15.92 4.93
C PRO A 222 -24.36 16.69 3.61
N ILE A 223 -23.55 16.38 2.61
CA ILE A 223 -23.61 17.03 1.29
C ILE A 223 -24.93 16.66 0.58
N GLY A 224 -25.32 15.38 0.63
CA GLY A 224 -26.51 14.87 -0.04
C GLY A 224 -27.82 15.36 0.57
N PHE A 225 -27.94 15.41 1.91
CA PHE A 225 -29.11 15.97 2.58
C PHE A 225 -29.26 17.47 2.30
N VAL A 226 -28.17 18.27 2.39
CA VAL A 226 -28.20 19.70 2.03
C VAL A 226 -28.59 19.89 0.56
N THR A 227 -28.02 19.08 -0.34
CA THR A 227 -28.34 19.12 -1.78
C THR A 227 -29.80 18.72 -2.04
N ALA A 228 -30.35 17.75 -1.31
CA ALA A 228 -31.77 17.36 -1.40
C ALA A 228 -32.71 18.50 -0.97
N VAL A 229 -32.41 19.18 0.13
CA VAL A 229 -33.19 20.34 0.62
C VAL A 229 -33.17 21.48 -0.39
N ILE A 230 -31.99 21.86 -0.90
CA ILE A 230 -31.88 22.92 -1.92
C ILE A 230 -32.60 22.48 -3.21
N ALA A 231 -32.42 21.24 -3.67
CA ALA A 231 -33.08 20.71 -4.86
C ALA A 231 -34.61 20.73 -4.74
N TYR A 232 -35.17 20.41 -3.56
CA TYR A 232 -36.61 20.49 -3.31
C TYR A 232 -37.17 21.91 -3.45
N MET A 233 -36.39 22.92 -3.02
CA MET A 233 -36.74 24.34 -3.14
C MET A 233 -36.61 24.87 -4.57
N VAL A 234 -35.52 24.54 -5.28
CA VAL A 234 -35.18 25.20 -6.56
C VAL A 234 -35.67 24.45 -7.79
N VAL A 235 -35.71 23.11 -7.80
CA VAL A 235 -36.16 22.34 -8.97
C VAL A 235 -37.67 22.47 -9.14
N ALA A 236 -38.15 22.57 -10.38
CA ALA A 236 -39.59 22.55 -10.67
C ALA A 236 -40.09 21.10 -10.81
N ASP A 237 -41.27 20.79 -10.26
CA ASP A 237 -41.87 19.45 -10.29
C ASP A 237 -42.53 19.17 -11.64
N ARG A 238 -41.69 19.08 -12.68
CA ARG A 238 -42.11 18.90 -14.08
C ARG A 238 -42.35 17.42 -14.39
N ARG A 239 -43.39 17.15 -15.16
CA ARG A 239 -43.76 15.84 -15.71
C ARG A 239 -43.94 15.95 -17.21
N ARG A 240 -43.76 14.85 -17.92
CA ARG A 240 -44.16 14.68 -19.32
C ARG A 240 -45.34 13.71 -19.35
N ASP A 241 -46.56 14.24 -19.38
CA ASP A 241 -47.74 13.45 -19.69
C ASP A 241 -47.66 12.99 -21.15
N VAL A 242 -47.33 11.70 -21.32
CA VAL A 242 -47.37 10.98 -22.60
C VAL A 242 -48.18 9.71 -22.34
N ALA A 243 -49.46 9.76 -22.72
CA ALA A 243 -50.41 8.68 -22.45
C ALA A 243 -49.93 7.33 -23.04
N GLY A 244 -50.11 6.25 -22.29
CA GLY A 244 -49.88 4.87 -22.74
C GLY A 244 -48.48 4.29 -22.50
N ARG A 245 -47.53 5.02 -21.88
CA ARG A 245 -46.19 4.46 -21.58
C ARG A 245 -46.16 3.70 -20.25
N SER A 246 -45.58 2.51 -20.25
CA SER A 246 -45.39 1.64 -19.08
C SER A 246 -43.96 1.68 -18.53
N PHE A 247 -43.77 1.16 -17.32
CA PHE A 247 -42.45 0.83 -16.76
C PHE A 247 -42.11 -0.62 -17.08
N ASP A 248 -41.02 -0.87 -17.81
CA ASP A 248 -40.47 -2.22 -17.95
C ASP A 248 -39.61 -2.58 -16.72
N VAL A 249 -40.29 -2.75 -15.58
CA VAL A 249 -39.69 -3.27 -14.35
C VAL A 249 -39.19 -4.71 -14.54
N PRO A 250 -39.91 -5.62 -15.24
CA PRO A 250 -39.40 -6.97 -15.52
C PRO A 250 -38.06 -6.97 -16.27
N GLY A 251 -37.90 -6.13 -17.29
CA GLY A 251 -36.63 -5.94 -18.02
C GLY A 251 -35.51 -5.43 -17.10
N ALA A 252 -35.75 -4.34 -16.37
CA ALA A 252 -34.76 -3.77 -15.44
C ALA A 252 -34.32 -4.77 -14.35
N VAL A 253 -35.27 -5.54 -13.79
CA VAL A 253 -34.99 -6.55 -12.76
C VAL A 253 -34.27 -7.76 -13.33
N THR A 254 -34.70 -8.32 -14.47
CA THR A 254 -34.04 -9.49 -15.07
C THR A 254 -32.63 -9.18 -15.57
N LEU A 255 -32.40 -7.98 -16.12
CA LEU A 255 -31.05 -7.49 -16.43
C LEU A 255 -30.18 -7.41 -15.16
N THR A 256 -30.63 -6.67 -14.14
CA THR A 256 -29.80 -6.39 -12.96
C THR A 256 -29.52 -7.66 -12.15
N VAL A 257 -30.55 -8.48 -11.88
CA VAL A 257 -30.40 -9.74 -11.15
C VAL A 257 -29.60 -10.75 -11.97
N GLY A 258 -29.79 -10.80 -13.30
CA GLY A 258 -28.99 -11.65 -14.18
C GLY A 258 -27.49 -11.30 -14.15
N GLN A 259 -27.15 -10.01 -14.14
CA GLN A 259 -25.77 -9.55 -13.95
C GLN A 259 -25.22 -9.90 -12.56
N VAL A 260 -25.95 -9.62 -11.48
CA VAL A 260 -25.50 -9.92 -10.11
C VAL A 260 -25.28 -11.42 -9.92
N VAL A 261 -26.21 -12.26 -10.37
CA VAL A 261 -26.13 -13.72 -10.22
C VAL A 261 -25.00 -14.31 -11.08
N LEU A 262 -24.75 -13.76 -12.28
CA LEU A 262 -23.60 -14.15 -13.11
C LEU A 262 -22.26 -13.78 -12.47
N VAL A 263 -22.12 -12.54 -11.97
CA VAL A 263 -20.90 -12.09 -11.27
C VAL A 263 -20.66 -12.89 -10.00
N TYR A 264 -21.71 -13.18 -9.22
CA TYR A 264 -21.64 -14.05 -8.05
C TYR A 264 -21.14 -15.46 -8.40
N GLY A 265 -21.59 -16.04 -9.51
CA GLY A 265 -21.08 -17.32 -9.98
C GLY A 265 -19.60 -17.30 -10.36
N VAL A 266 -19.10 -16.20 -10.94
CA VAL A 266 -17.67 -16.01 -11.26
C VAL A 266 -16.83 -15.79 -9.99
N VAL A 267 -17.34 -15.06 -8.99
CA VAL A 267 -16.68 -14.90 -7.69
C VAL A 267 -16.61 -16.24 -6.94
N GLN A 268 -17.71 -16.98 -6.88
CA GLN A 268 -17.72 -18.32 -6.27
C GLN A 268 -16.84 -19.33 -7.01
N ALA A 269 -16.60 -19.16 -8.33
CA ALA A 269 -15.62 -19.97 -9.05
C ALA A 269 -14.19 -19.75 -8.56
N GLY A 270 -13.85 -18.51 -8.14
CA GLY A 270 -12.58 -18.16 -7.52
C GLY A 270 -12.44 -18.54 -6.04
N LEU A 271 -13.56 -18.84 -5.35
CA LEU A 271 -13.58 -19.19 -3.93
C LEU A 271 -13.86 -20.67 -3.64
N ARG A 272 -14.40 -21.42 -4.60
CA ARG A 272 -14.84 -22.82 -4.43
C ARG A 272 -14.55 -23.73 -5.62
N SER A 273 -13.77 -23.28 -6.61
CA SER A 273 -13.55 -23.91 -7.93
C SER A 273 -14.64 -23.67 -8.98
N TRP A 274 -14.21 -23.47 -10.23
CA TRP A 274 -15.03 -23.41 -11.45
C TRP A 274 -15.91 -24.64 -11.69
N HIS A 275 -15.63 -25.77 -11.04
CA HIS A 275 -16.40 -27.00 -11.15
C HIS A 275 -17.41 -27.22 -10.00
N ALA A 276 -17.44 -26.35 -8.99
CA ALA A 276 -18.39 -26.46 -7.90
C ALA A 276 -19.80 -26.02 -8.31
N GLY A 277 -20.83 -26.68 -7.78
CA GLY A 277 -22.23 -26.31 -8.03
C GLY A 277 -22.56 -24.88 -7.58
N GLN A 278 -21.90 -24.41 -6.51
CA GLN A 278 -21.98 -23.05 -5.97
C GLN A 278 -21.51 -21.98 -6.97
N ALA A 279 -20.66 -22.34 -7.94
CA ALA A 279 -20.22 -21.46 -9.03
C ALA A 279 -21.05 -21.69 -10.31
N LEU A 280 -21.16 -22.95 -10.73
CA LEU A 280 -21.84 -23.33 -11.98
C LEU A 280 -23.32 -22.98 -12.00
N ILE A 281 -24.06 -23.19 -10.90
CA ILE A 281 -25.50 -22.92 -10.87
C ILE A 281 -25.78 -21.41 -11.02
N PRO A 282 -25.14 -20.49 -10.26
CA PRO A 282 -25.30 -19.06 -10.50
C PRO A 282 -24.80 -18.60 -11.89
N ILE A 283 -23.70 -19.15 -12.44
CA ILE A 283 -23.28 -18.82 -13.81
C ILE A 283 -24.40 -19.14 -14.82
N LEU A 284 -24.97 -20.36 -14.74
CA LEU A 284 -26.03 -20.81 -15.64
C LEU A 284 -27.35 -20.04 -15.44
N VAL A 285 -27.74 -19.76 -14.20
CA VAL A 285 -28.93 -18.95 -13.88
C VAL A 285 -28.75 -17.50 -14.31
N GLY A 286 -27.55 -16.93 -14.16
CA GLY A 286 -27.22 -15.59 -14.63
C GLY A 286 -27.36 -15.47 -16.15
N PHE A 287 -26.79 -16.42 -16.91
CA PHE A 287 -27.00 -16.48 -18.37
C PHE A 287 -28.48 -16.69 -18.74
N ALA A 288 -29.22 -17.52 -18.01
CA ALA A 288 -30.65 -17.74 -18.26
C ALA A 288 -31.49 -16.47 -18.00
N LEU A 289 -31.19 -15.71 -16.96
CA LEU A 289 -31.84 -14.43 -16.63
C LEU A 289 -31.52 -13.34 -17.67
N LEU A 290 -30.27 -13.27 -18.15
CA LEU A 290 -29.89 -12.35 -19.23
C LEU A 290 -30.54 -12.76 -20.58
N GLY A 291 -30.71 -14.06 -20.83
CA GLY A 291 -31.50 -14.57 -21.95
C GLY A 291 -33.00 -14.23 -21.83
N LEU A 292 -33.56 -14.31 -20.62
CA LEU A 292 -34.94 -13.92 -20.32
C LEU A 292 -35.16 -12.41 -20.49
N PHE A 293 -34.21 -11.57 -20.07
CA PHE A 293 -34.20 -10.13 -20.34
C PHE A 293 -34.29 -9.85 -21.84
N VAL A 294 -33.44 -10.48 -22.66
CA VAL A 294 -33.49 -10.35 -24.13
C VAL A 294 -34.83 -10.85 -24.70
N LEU A 295 -35.44 -11.88 -24.10
CA LEU A 295 -36.76 -12.39 -24.52
C LEU A 295 -37.90 -11.40 -24.20
N ILE A 296 -37.90 -10.81 -22.99
CA ILE A 296 -38.84 -9.77 -22.56
C ILE A 296 -38.77 -8.57 -23.51
N GLU A 297 -37.58 -7.96 -23.63
CA GLU A 297 -37.33 -6.76 -24.44
C GLU A 297 -37.62 -6.97 -25.93
N SER A 298 -37.41 -8.19 -26.46
CA SER A 298 -37.63 -8.50 -27.88
C SER A 298 -39.03 -9.02 -28.22
N ARG A 299 -39.83 -9.51 -27.27
CA ARG A 299 -41.14 -10.12 -27.57
C ARG A 299 -42.33 -9.65 -26.72
N TRP A 300 -42.12 -9.19 -25.50
CA TRP A 300 -43.22 -8.96 -24.53
C TRP A 300 -43.31 -7.52 -24.02
N ALA A 301 -42.21 -6.76 -24.03
CA ALA A 301 -42.17 -5.37 -23.65
C ALA A 301 -42.98 -4.48 -24.63
N SER A 302 -43.90 -3.68 -24.09
CA SER A 302 -44.70 -2.70 -24.86
C SER A 302 -43.98 -1.37 -25.10
N ASP A 303 -43.08 -0.99 -24.20
CA ASP A 303 -42.09 0.10 -24.38
C ASP A 303 -40.74 -0.43 -23.81
N PRO A 304 -39.95 -1.21 -24.58
CA PRO A 304 -38.69 -1.80 -24.11
C PRO A 304 -37.66 -0.77 -23.62
N LEU A 305 -36.79 -1.13 -22.67
CA LEU A 305 -35.64 -0.31 -22.28
C LEU A 305 -34.59 -0.30 -23.40
N VAL A 306 -34.36 -1.47 -24.01
CA VAL A 306 -33.40 -1.71 -25.08
C VAL A 306 -34.15 -2.27 -26.30
N PRO A 307 -34.61 -1.42 -27.23
CA PRO A 307 -35.36 -1.85 -28.41
C PRO A 307 -34.43 -2.55 -29.42
N PHE A 308 -34.08 -3.81 -29.15
CA PHE A 308 -33.10 -4.59 -29.91
C PHE A 308 -33.36 -4.65 -31.43
N LYS A 309 -34.64 -4.58 -31.84
CA LYS A 309 -35.08 -4.55 -33.26
C LYS A 309 -34.73 -3.23 -33.98
N ASP A 310 -34.55 -2.15 -33.24
CA ASP A 310 -34.27 -0.81 -33.76
C ASP A 310 -32.79 -0.42 -33.69
N LEU A 311 -31.96 -1.17 -32.96
CA LEU A 311 -30.53 -0.90 -32.82
C LEU A 311 -29.81 -1.03 -34.16
N THR A 312 -29.15 0.04 -34.60
CA THR A 312 -28.40 0.02 -35.85
C THR A 312 -27.07 -0.73 -35.71
N LYS A 313 -26.49 -1.19 -36.83
CA LYS A 313 -25.16 -1.82 -36.85
C LYS A 313 -24.09 -0.93 -36.21
N SER A 314 -24.14 0.39 -36.41
CA SER A 314 -23.19 1.34 -35.80
C SER A 314 -23.35 1.43 -34.28
N LEU A 315 -24.60 1.43 -33.78
CA LEU A 315 -24.87 1.43 -32.35
C LEU A 315 -24.42 0.12 -31.67
N ASN A 316 -24.66 -1.02 -32.30
CA ASN A 316 -24.19 -2.33 -31.79
C ASN A 316 -22.65 -2.41 -31.76
N VAL A 317 -21.96 -1.93 -32.81
CA VAL A 317 -20.49 -1.86 -32.86
C VAL A 317 -19.95 -0.93 -31.76
N ALA A 318 -20.53 0.26 -31.58
CA ALA A 318 -20.11 1.21 -30.56
C ALA A 318 -20.23 0.62 -29.13
N ASN A 319 -21.34 -0.05 -28.82
CA ASN A 319 -21.53 -0.69 -27.52
C ASN A 319 -20.58 -1.88 -27.30
N GLY A 320 -20.35 -2.71 -28.32
CA GLY A 320 -19.37 -3.80 -28.25
C GLY A 320 -17.94 -3.33 -27.97
N ILE A 321 -17.51 -2.23 -28.61
CA ILE A 321 -16.22 -1.57 -28.32
C ILE A 321 -16.16 -1.11 -26.86
N VAL A 322 -17.26 -0.52 -26.35
CA VAL A 322 -17.34 -0.02 -24.97
C VAL A 322 -17.29 -1.14 -23.94
N VAL A 323 -18.01 -2.26 -24.13
CA VAL A 323 -17.93 -3.44 -23.26
C VAL A 323 -16.48 -3.92 -23.15
N LEU A 324 -15.81 -4.11 -24.29
CA LEU A 324 -14.43 -4.62 -24.35
C LEU A 324 -13.43 -3.74 -23.60
N PHE A 325 -13.37 -2.42 -23.86
CA PHE A 325 -12.39 -1.59 -23.16
C PHE A 325 -12.75 -1.35 -21.69
N SER A 326 -14.04 -1.37 -21.33
CA SER A 326 -14.45 -1.17 -19.94
C SER A 326 -14.10 -2.38 -19.06
N ALA A 327 -14.18 -3.58 -19.63
CA ALA A 327 -13.74 -4.83 -19.00
C ALA A 327 -12.23 -4.88 -18.69
N ALA A 328 -11.42 -4.01 -19.31
CA ALA A 328 -10.02 -3.78 -18.94
C ALA A 328 -9.87 -2.63 -17.93
N LEU A 329 -10.67 -1.56 -18.08
CA LEU A 329 -10.56 -0.30 -17.35
C LEU A 329 -10.88 -0.43 -15.86
N PHE A 330 -11.93 -1.17 -15.50
CA PHE A 330 -12.35 -1.35 -14.10
C PHE A 330 -11.32 -2.18 -13.29
N PRO A 331 -10.92 -3.39 -13.72
CA PRO A 331 -9.86 -4.13 -13.05
C PRO A 331 -8.51 -3.40 -13.03
N MET A 332 -8.19 -2.54 -14.01
CA MET A 332 -6.95 -1.75 -13.96
C MET A 332 -6.85 -0.90 -12.68
N TRP A 333 -7.91 -0.16 -12.30
CA TRP A 333 -7.88 0.67 -11.09
C TRP A 333 -7.80 -0.18 -9.81
N PHE A 334 -8.57 -1.27 -9.75
CA PHE A 334 -8.59 -2.19 -8.62
C PHE A 334 -7.22 -2.86 -8.41
N LEU A 335 -6.69 -3.51 -9.45
CA LEU A 335 -5.37 -4.15 -9.45
C LEU A 335 -4.24 -3.16 -9.13
N SER A 336 -4.30 -1.93 -9.66
CA SER A 336 -3.29 -0.92 -9.34
C SER A 336 -3.35 -0.48 -7.89
N SER A 337 -4.53 -0.43 -7.27
CA SER A 337 -4.68 -0.02 -5.87
C SER A 337 -4.13 -1.10 -4.93
N LEU A 338 -4.47 -2.37 -5.20
CA LEU A 338 -3.89 -3.50 -4.48
C LEU A 338 -2.37 -3.59 -4.69
N TYR A 339 -1.87 -3.41 -5.91
CA TYR A 339 -0.43 -3.42 -6.17
C TYR A 339 0.33 -2.32 -5.41
N LEU A 340 -0.17 -1.07 -5.42
CA LEU A 340 0.48 0.04 -4.71
C LEU A 340 0.57 -0.22 -3.20
N GLN A 341 -0.48 -0.78 -2.59
CA GLN A 341 -0.60 -0.89 -1.13
C GLN A 341 -0.15 -2.26 -0.58
N GLN A 342 -0.52 -3.38 -1.24
CA GLN A 342 -0.22 -4.75 -0.79
C GLN A 342 1.07 -5.35 -1.37
N VAL A 343 1.65 -4.76 -2.43
CA VAL A 343 2.94 -5.20 -3.01
C VAL A 343 4.05 -4.18 -2.79
N LEU A 344 3.79 -2.90 -3.08
CA LEU A 344 4.78 -1.82 -2.87
C LEU A 344 4.70 -1.16 -1.48
N GLY A 345 3.82 -1.63 -0.59
CA GLY A 345 3.72 -1.17 0.81
C GLY A 345 3.32 0.30 0.99
N LEU A 346 2.79 0.96 -0.04
CA LEU A 346 2.49 2.39 0.03
C LEU A 346 1.23 2.67 0.83
N SER A 347 1.24 3.77 1.59
CA SER A 347 0.07 4.23 2.34
C SER A 347 -1.07 4.69 1.41
N PRO A 348 -2.34 4.75 1.90
CA PRO A 348 -3.48 5.17 1.08
C PRO A 348 -3.30 6.55 0.43
N LEU A 349 -2.68 7.52 1.11
CA LEU A 349 -2.36 8.83 0.55
C LEU A 349 -1.42 8.73 -0.65
N HIS A 350 -0.32 7.98 -0.51
CA HIS A 350 0.64 7.77 -1.58
C HIS A 350 0.01 7.04 -2.78
N ALA A 351 -0.86 6.06 -2.53
CA ALA A 351 -1.61 5.38 -3.59
C ALA A 351 -2.59 6.33 -4.32
N GLY A 352 -3.34 7.14 -3.57
CA GLY A 352 -4.24 8.17 -4.13
C GLY A 352 -3.52 9.23 -4.96
N LEU A 353 -2.33 9.66 -4.51
CA LEU A 353 -1.44 10.57 -5.23
C LEU A 353 -0.89 9.95 -6.52
N CYS A 354 -0.58 8.65 -6.56
CA CYS A 354 -0.18 7.95 -7.79
C CYS A 354 -1.30 7.96 -8.86
N PHE A 355 -2.57 7.97 -8.45
CA PHE A 355 -3.71 8.01 -9.37
C PHE A 355 -4.13 9.42 -9.82
N LEU A 356 -3.83 10.46 -9.05
CA LEU A 356 -4.19 11.85 -9.39
C LEU A 356 -3.69 12.29 -10.79
N PRO A 357 -2.45 11.96 -11.24
CA PRO A 357 -2.00 12.22 -12.61
C PRO A 357 -2.87 11.58 -13.70
N MET A 358 -3.39 10.38 -13.45
CA MET A 358 -4.26 9.66 -14.38
C MET A 358 -5.62 10.36 -14.50
N ALA A 359 -6.24 10.71 -13.37
CA ALA A 359 -7.52 11.42 -13.35
C ALA A 359 -7.45 12.80 -14.03
N LEU A 360 -6.39 13.57 -13.75
CA LEU A 360 -6.13 14.85 -14.42
C LEU A 360 -5.90 14.67 -15.93
N THR A 361 -5.17 13.63 -16.34
CA THR A 361 -4.94 13.32 -17.76
C THR A 361 -6.25 13.01 -18.50
N ILE A 362 -7.15 12.20 -17.91
CA ILE A 362 -8.49 11.94 -18.48
C ILE A 362 -9.25 13.26 -18.67
N MET A 363 -9.27 14.12 -17.65
CA MET A 363 -9.98 15.41 -17.68
C MET A 363 -9.48 16.33 -18.81
N PHE A 364 -8.16 16.50 -18.95
CA PHE A 364 -7.58 17.36 -19.98
C PHE A 364 -7.76 16.80 -21.40
N VAL A 365 -7.60 15.48 -21.59
CA VAL A 365 -7.70 14.86 -22.92
C VAL A 365 -9.16 14.76 -23.39
N ALA A 366 -10.10 14.40 -22.51
CA ALA A 366 -11.53 14.35 -22.84
C ALA A 366 -12.08 15.72 -23.28
N ARG A 367 -11.59 16.82 -22.68
CA ARG A 367 -11.90 18.20 -23.10
C ARG A 367 -11.46 18.52 -24.54
N GLY A 368 -10.43 17.85 -25.04
CA GLY A 368 -9.95 17.96 -26.43
C GLY A 368 -10.65 17.03 -27.42
N ALA A 369 -11.16 15.88 -26.96
CA ALA A 369 -11.62 14.77 -27.80
C ALA A 369 -12.65 15.15 -28.87
N GLY A 370 -13.63 16.01 -28.55
CA GLY A 370 -14.63 16.48 -29.54
C GLY A 370 -14.02 17.22 -30.73
N LYS A 371 -12.98 18.05 -30.51
CA LYS A 371 -12.26 18.77 -31.58
C LYS A 371 -11.34 17.86 -32.39
N LEU A 372 -10.81 16.80 -31.76
CA LEU A 372 -10.07 15.76 -32.46
C LEU A 372 -11.02 14.97 -33.38
N VAL A 373 -12.22 14.61 -32.90
CA VAL A 373 -13.22 13.89 -33.69
C VAL A 373 -13.70 14.71 -34.89
N SER A 374 -13.94 16.02 -34.73
CA SER A 374 -14.33 16.88 -35.86
C SER A 374 -13.23 17.07 -36.91
N ARG A 375 -11.96 16.82 -36.56
CA ARG A 375 -10.80 16.97 -37.47
C ARG A 375 -10.34 15.66 -38.12
N PHE A 376 -10.36 14.57 -37.37
CA PHE A 376 -9.78 13.28 -37.79
C PHE A 376 -10.83 12.15 -37.94
N GLY A 377 -12.08 12.41 -37.55
CA GLY A 377 -13.16 11.44 -37.54
C GLY A 377 -13.13 10.50 -36.32
N VAL A 378 -14.30 10.00 -35.94
CA VAL A 378 -14.50 9.13 -34.76
C VAL A 378 -13.54 7.94 -34.76
N ARG A 379 -13.46 7.21 -35.89
CA ARG A 379 -12.62 6.03 -36.10
C ARG A 379 -11.15 6.25 -35.73
N ALA A 380 -10.57 7.40 -36.11
CA ALA A 380 -9.16 7.67 -35.88
C ALA A 380 -8.86 7.98 -34.40
N VAL A 381 -9.72 8.78 -33.77
CA VAL A 381 -9.54 9.19 -32.37
C VAL A 381 -9.85 8.04 -31.41
N LEU A 382 -10.96 7.34 -31.62
CA LEU A 382 -11.35 6.17 -30.82
C LEU A 382 -10.31 5.04 -30.98
N GLY A 383 -9.91 4.73 -32.22
CA GLY A 383 -8.92 3.68 -32.47
C GLY A 383 -7.55 4.03 -31.88
N GLY A 384 -7.09 5.28 -32.03
CA GLY A 384 -5.85 5.76 -31.41
C GLY A 384 -5.89 5.72 -29.88
N GLY A 385 -7.01 6.12 -29.27
CA GLY A 385 -7.23 6.04 -27.83
C GLY A 385 -7.17 4.60 -27.30
N LEU A 386 -7.85 3.68 -27.98
CA LEU A 386 -7.83 2.25 -27.62
C LEU A 386 -6.45 1.63 -27.80
N THR A 387 -5.72 1.97 -28.87
CA THR A 387 -4.32 1.55 -29.04
C THR A 387 -3.41 2.08 -27.93
N MET A 388 -3.61 3.32 -27.46
CA MET A 388 -2.88 3.84 -26.29
C MET A 388 -3.24 3.09 -25.00
N MET A 389 -4.51 2.73 -24.80
CA MET A 389 -4.91 1.85 -23.68
C MET A 389 -4.23 0.47 -23.77
N THR A 390 -4.16 -0.13 -24.95
CA THR A 390 -3.42 -1.40 -25.15
C THR A 390 -1.95 -1.28 -24.75
N PHE A 391 -1.24 -0.25 -25.22
CA PHE A 391 0.17 -0.06 -24.85
C PHE A 391 0.37 0.28 -23.38
N GLY A 392 -0.51 1.07 -22.76
CA GLY A 392 -0.47 1.33 -21.32
C GLY A 392 -0.71 0.06 -20.49
N MET A 393 -1.69 -0.76 -20.86
CA MET A 393 -1.93 -2.07 -20.22
C MET A 393 -0.77 -3.05 -20.43
N LEU A 394 -0.11 -3.04 -21.60
CA LEU A 394 1.13 -3.81 -21.81
C LEU A 394 2.29 -3.31 -20.95
N LEU A 395 2.41 -2.00 -20.71
CA LEU A 395 3.41 -1.45 -19.79
C LEU A 395 3.10 -1.80 -18.33
N PHE A 396 1.83 -1.84 -17.92
CA PHE A 396 1.44 -2.35 -16.60
C PHE A 396 1.90 -3.81 -16.37
N THR A 397 2.03 -4.66 -17.40
CA THR A 397 2.61 -6.02 -17.24
C THR A 397 4.09 -6.02 -16.79
N LYS A 398 4.74 -4.86 -16.72
CA LYS A 398 6.13 -4.70 -16.26
C LYS A 398 6.28 -4.38 -14.77
N ILE A 399 5.17 -4.35 -14.01
CA ILE A 399 5.19 -4.33 -12.54
C ILE A 399 6.12 -5.41 -11.95
N ALA A 400 6.63 -5.20 -10.75
CA ALA A 400 7.57 -6.09 -10.07
C ALA A 400 7.29 -6.12 -8.55
N ALA A 401 7.80 -7.13 -7.84
CA ALA A 401 7.62 -7.24 -6.39
C ALA A 401 8.24 -6.07 -5.59
N SER A 402 9.13 -5.29 -6.20
CA SER A 402 9.70 -4.08 -5.62
C SER A 402 10.06 -3.05 -6.70
N GLY A 403 10.17 -1.77 -6.31
CA GLY A 403 10.68 -0.69 -7.16
C GLY A 403 9.71 0.49 -7.32
N SER A 404 9.90 1.29 -8.38
CA SER A 404 9.28 2.62 -8.47
C SER A 404 7.80 2.60 -8.89
N PRO A 405 6.86 3.12 -8.07
CA PRO A 405 5.45 3.25 -8.46
C PRO A 405 5.26 4.22 -9.63
N ILE A 406 6.19 5.17 -9.83
CA ILE A 406 6.16 6.09 -10.97
C ILE A 406 6.37 5.33 -12.28
N LEU A 407 7.33 4.39 -12.32
CA LEU A 407 7.62 3.57 -13.50
C LEU A 407 6.54 2.52 -13.75
N TYR A 408 6.00 1.91 -12.68
CA TYR A 408 5.09 0.76 -12.78
C TYR A 408 3.60 1.11 -12.86
N VAL A 409 3.18 2.27 -12.32
CA VAL A 409 1.77 2.69 -12.29
C VAL A 409 1.55 4.06 -12.92
N VAL A 410 2.34 5.08 -12.54
CA VAL A 410 2.04 6.47 -12.99
C VAL A 410 2.28 6.65 -14.50
N LEU A 411 3.42 6.22 -15.04
CA LEU A 411 3.71 6.36 -16.47
C LEU A 411 2.82 5.47 -17.38
N PRO A 412 2.62 4.16 -17.08
CA PRO A 412 1.65 3.33 -17.82
C PRO A 412 0.23 3.88 -17.68
N GLY A 413 -0.13 4.32 -16.48
CA GLY A 413 -1.41 4.90 -16.14
C GLY A 413 -1.73 6.19 -16.89
N ILE A 414 -0.77 7.10 -17.05
CA ILE A 414 -0.94 8.33 -17.86
C ILE A 414 -1.20 7.98 -19.33
N LEU A 415 -0.50 6.97 -19.88
CA LEU A 415 -0.73 6.50 -21.26
C LEU A 415 -2.13 5.92 -21.43
N THR A 416 -2.55 5.04 -20.51
CA THR A 416 -3.93 4.48 -20.49
C THR A 416 -4.97 5.58 -20.28
N ALA A 417 -4.74 6.53 -19.37
CA ALA A 417 -5.62 7.66 -19.07
C ALA A 417 -5.86 8.59 -20.27
N ALA A 418 -4.80 8.88 -21.04
CA ALA A 418 -4.92 9.63 -22.29
C ALA A 418 -5.74 8.83 -23.33
N GLY A 419 -5.55 7.51 -23.39
CA GLY A 419 -6.38 6.61 -24.17
C GLY A 419 -7.86 6.66 -23.77
N ILE A 420 -8.17 6.53 -22.48
CA ILE A 420 -9.52 6.64 -21.89
C ILE A 420 -10.18 7.97 -22.27
N GLY A 421 -9.46 9.09 -22.14
CA GLY A 421 -9.96 10.42 -22.54
C GLY A 421 -10.30 10.52 -24.04
N MET A 422 -9.56 9.81 -24.90
CA MET A 422 -9.84 9.69 -26.34
C MET A 422 -10.84 8.58 -26.71
N SER A 423 -11.27 7.74 -25.77
CA SER A 423 -12.27 6.68 -26.03
C SER A 423 -13.66 6.99 -25.49
N ILE A 424 -13.80 7.61 -24.31
CA ILE A 424 -15.11 7.89 -23.68
C ILE A 424 -16.00 8.81 -24.55
N VAL A 425 -15.48 9.96 -24.98
CA VAL A 425 -16.27 10.91 -25.79
C VAL A 425 -16.52 10.37 -27.20
N PRO A 426 -15.52 9.83 -27.94
CA PRO A 426 -15.75 9.39 -29.31
C PRO A 426 -16.59 8.11 -29.44
N SER A 427 -16.57 7.20 -28.47
CA SER A 427 -17.51 6.05 -28.45
C SER A 427 -18.96 6.49 -28.26
N THR A 428 -19.20 7.49 -27.41
CA THR A 428 -20.52 8.12 -27.26
C THR A 428 -20.96 8.78 -28.57
N ILE A 429 -20.06 9.48 -29.27
CA ILE A 429 -20.34 10.07 -30.59
C ILE A 429 -20.65 8.97 -31.64
N ALA A 430 -19.90 7.86 -31.65
CA ALA A 430 -20.13 6.72 -32.55
C ALA A 430 -21.55 6.14 -32.40
N ALA A 431 -22.01 6.02 -31.16
CA ALA A 431 -23.35 5.56 -30.83
C ALA A 431 -24.42 6.57 -31.28
N THR A 432 -24.27 7.86 -30.95
CA THR A 432 -25.28 8.88 -31.27
C THR A 432 -25.35 9.20 -32.77
N GLN A 433 -24.23 9.19 -33.50
CA GLN A 433 -24.22 9.36 -34.96
C GLN A 433 -24.79 8.14 -35.69
N GLY A 434 -24.79 6.98 -35.04
CA GLY A 434 -25.39 5.76 -35.55
C GLY A 434 -26.88 5.58 -35.23
N ALA A 435 -27.47 6.43 -34.38
CA ALA A 435 -28.85 6.29 -33.93
C ALA A 435 -29.86 6.83 -34.97
N LYS A 436 -31.12 6.36 -34.91
CA LYS A 436 -32.21 6.99 -35.68
C LYS A 436 -32.51 8.39 -35.10
N GLU A 437 -33.18 9.24 -35.88
CA GLU A 437 -33.63 10.54 -35.38
C GLU A 437 -34.47 10.40 -34.10
N GLY A 438 -34.29 11.31 -33.14
CA GLY A 438 -34.88 11.24 -31.80
C GLY A 438 -34.22 10.23 -30.84
N GLN A 439 -33.46 9.23 -31.30
CA GLN A 439 -32.91 8.16 -30.44
C GLN A 439 -31.57 8.49 -29.77
N ALA A 440 -31.03 9.71 -29.91
CA ALA A 440 -29.71 10.07 -29.36
C ALA A 440 -29.59 9.88 -27.82
N GLY A 441 -30.67 10.11 -27.07
CA GLY A 441 -30.70 9.86 -25.62
C GLY A 441 -30.58 8.38 -25.26
N LEU A 442 -31.30 7.51 -25.98
CA LEU A 442 -31.21 6.06 -25.84
C LEU A 442 -29.78 5.56 -26.15
N ALA A 443 -29.19 6.05 -27.25
CA ALA A 443 -27.84 5.65 -27.66
C ALA A 443 -26.77 6.02 -26.61
N SER A 444 -26.88 7.20 -26.01
CA SER A 444 -25.98 7.64 -24.92
C SER A 444 -26.19 6.83 -23.63
N GLY A 445 -27.46 6.54 -23.28
CA GLY A 445 -27.79 5.69 -22.13
C GLY A 445 -27.25 4.26 -22.28
N LEU A 446 -27.42 3.65 -23.46
CA LEU A 446 -26.95 2.31 -23.76
C LEU A 446 -25.42 2.21 -23.68
N VAL A 447 -24.68 3.20 -24.20
CA VAL A 447 -23.21 3.28 -24.04
C VAL A 447 -22.80 3.30 -22.56
N ASN A 448 -23.52 4.05 -21.72
CA ASN A 448 -23.18 4.10 -20.30
C ASN A 448 -23.54 2.79 -19.57
N THR A 449 -24.66 2.15 -19.90
CA THR A 449 -24.99 0.81 -19.41
C THR A 449 -23.93 -0.21 -19.83
N SER A 450 -23.57 -0.27 -21.11
CA SER A 450 -22.52 -1.16 -21.65
C SER A 450 -21.15 -0.95 -21.00
N ARG A 451 -20.80 0.28 -20.58
CA ARG A 451 -19.58 0.56 -19.81
C ARG A 451 -19.58 -0.16 -18.47
N GLN A 452 -20.66 -0.04 -17.72
CA GLN A 452 -20.79 -0.64 -16.39
C GLN A 452 -20.93 -2.17 -16.47
N VAL A 453 -21.69 -2.69 -17.44
CA VAL A 453 -21.81 -4.14 -17.70
C VAL A 453 -20.44 -4.74 -18.03
N GLY A 454 -19.69 -4.14 -18.96
CA GLY A 454 -18.35 -4.58 -19.29
C GLY A 454 -17.38 -4.43 -18.12
N GLY A 455 -17.44 -3.30 -17.42
CA GLY A 455 -16.61 -3.00 -16.25
C GLY A 455 -16.69 -4.07 -15.17
N GLY A 456 -17.90 -4.38 -14.68
CA GLY A 456 -18.07 -5.35 -13.59
C GLY A 456 -17.82 -6.80 -13.99
N LEU A 457 -18.28 -7.22 -15.18
CA LEU A 457 -17.96 -8.57 -15.68
C LEU A 457 -16.45 -8.75 -15.92
N GLY A 458 -15.77 -7.71 -16.40
CA GLY A 458 -14.32 -7.70 -16.56
C GLY A 458 -13.58 -7.72 -15.22
N LEU A 459 -14.03 -6.93 -14.24
CA LEU A 459 -13.50 -6.95 -12.88
C LEU A 459 -13.59 -8.36 -12.31
N ALA A 460 -14.78 -8.96 -12.29
CA ALA A 460 -15.00 -10.29 -11.76
C ALA A 460 -14.12 -11.37 -12.39
N VAL A 461 -14.01 -11.41 -13.72
CA VAL A 461 -13.19 -12.44 -14.38
C VAL A 461 -11.69 -12.19 -14.14
N LEU A 462 -11.21 -10.95 -14.21
CA LEU A 462 -9.77 -10.66 -14.08
C LEU A 462 -9.28 -10.77 -12.64
N ILE A 463 -10.07 -10.38 -11.63
CA ILE A 463 -9.71 -10.55 -10.21
C ILE A 463 -9.76 -12.02 -9.79
N THR A 464 -10.79 -12.78 -10.22
CA THR A 464 -10.84 -14.23 -10.00
C THR A 464 -9.61 -14.94 -10.59
N LEU A 465 -9.21 -14.61 -11.83
CA LEU A 465 -8.04 -15.21 -12.47
C LEU A 465 -6.72 -14.80 -11.80
N ALA A 466 -6.55 -13.51 -11.45
CA ALA A 466 -5.37 -13.03 -10.73
C ALA A 466 -5.22 -13.73 -9.38
N THR A 467 -6.28 -13.78 -8.57
CA THR A 467 -6.30 -14.45 -7.26
C THR A 467 -5.98 -15.94 -7.38
N THR A 468 -6.57 -16.63 -8.37
CA THR A 468 -6.31 -18.06 -8.63
C THR A 468 -4.82 -18.33 -8.92
N ILE A 469 -4.15 -17.41 -9.62
CA ILE A 469 -2.72 -17.50 -9.95
C ILE A 469 -1.86 -17.18 -8.72
N THR A 470 -2.18 -16.13 -7.98
CA THR A 470 -1.48 -15.76 -6.74
C THR A 470 -1.52 -16.89 -5.71
N SER A 471 -2.71 -17.40 -5.38
CA SER A 471 -2.90 -18.57 -4.51
C SER A 471 -2.05 -19.77 -4.94
N ARG A 472 -2.02 -20.08 -6.24
CA ARG A 472 -1.23 -21.18 -6.77
C ARG A 472 0.28 -20.95 -6.61
N LEU A 473 0.78 -19.74 -6.85
CA LEU A 473 2.22 -19.44 -6.76
C LEU A 473 2.71 -19.44 -5.31
N ILE A 474 1.90 -18.90 -4.37
CA ILE A 474 2.15 -19.03 -2.92
C ILE A 474 2.23 -20.51 -2.53
N GLY A 475 1.27 -21.32 -3.00
CA GLY A 475 1.26 -22.78 -2.87
C GLY A 475 2.41 -23.52 -3.58
N GLN A 476 3.23 -22.82 -4.37
CA GLN A 476 4.45 -23.31 -4.99
C GLN A 476 5.70 -22.67 -4.36
N GLY A 477 5.59 -22.17 -3.13
CA GLY A 477 6.71 -21.60 -2.36
C GLY A 477 7.22 -20.24 -2.84
N HIS A 478 6.44 -19.51 -3.66
CA HIS A 478 6.82 -18.15 -4.08
C HIS A 478 6.47 -17.13 -2.98
N GLY A 479 7.31 -16.10 -2.81
CA GLY A 479 7.04 -14.98 -1.91
C GLY A 479 5.74 -14.25 -2.28
N VAL A 480 4.97 -13.81 -1.28
CA VAL A 480 3.62 -13.27 -1.46
C VAL A 480 3.58 -12.02 -2.36
N PRO A 481 4.48 -11.02 -2.22
CA PRO A 481 4.53 -9.86 -3.11
C PRO A 481 4.82 -10.24 -4.58
N GLN A 482 5.62 -11.29 -4.81
CA GLN A 482 5.86 -11.81 -6.16
C GLN A 482 4.63 -12.52 -6.71
N ALA A 483 3.98 -13.38 -5.92
CA ALA A 483 2.78 -14.10 -6.33
C ALA A 483 1.60 -13.15 -6.63
N LEU A 484 1.44 -12.08 -5.84
CA LEU A 484 0.50 -10.99 -6.12
C LEU A 484 0.85 -10.28 -7.44
N THR A 485 2.12 -9.88 -7.61
CA THR A 485 2.64 -9.27 -8.84
C THR A 485 2.30 -10.12 -10.08
N ASP A 486 2.59 -11.42 -10.05
CA ASP A 486 2.39 -12.31 -11.21
C ASP A 486 0.90 -12.57 -11.50
N GLY A 487 0.04 -12.65 -10.48
CA GLY A 487 -1.42 -12.65 -10.66
C GLY A 487 -1.91 -11.36 -11.33
N PHE A 488 -1.47 -10.20 -10.83
CA PHE A 488 -1.85 -8.88 -11.37
C PHE A 488 -1.33 -8.67 -12.80
N ARG A 489 -0.11 -9.11 -13.13
CA ARG A 489 0.45 -9.09 -14.50
C ARG A 489 -0.47 -9.76 -15.51
N VAL A 490 -1.08 -10.90 -15.17
CA VAL A 490 -2.01 -11.61 -16.05
C VAL A 490 -3.32 -10.84 -16.24
N GLY A 491 -3.85 -10.21 -15.17
CA GLY A 491 -4.98 -9.29 -15.28
C GLY A 491 -4.71 -8.14 -16.27
N TYR A 492 -3.55 -7.49 -16.16
CA TYR A 492 -3.15 -6.44 -17.10
C TYR A 492 -2.95 -6.95 -18.54
N PHE A 493 -2.39 -8.16 -18.72
CA PHE A 493 -2.18 -8.75 -20.04
C PHE A 493 -3.50 -9.09 -20.75
N ILE A 494 -4.47 -9.67 -20.03
CA ILE A 494 -5.83 -9.91 -20.55
C ILE A 494 -6.51 -8.58 -20.87
N GLY A 495 -6.39 -7.58 -19.99
CA GLY A 495 -6.90 -6.22 -20.23
C GLY A 495 -6.30 -5.55 -21.47
N ALA A 496 -5.00 -5.75 -21.75
CA ALA A 496 -4.37 -5.31 -22.99
C ALA A 496 -4.97 -6.00 -24.22
N GLY A 497 -5.23 -7.31 -24.14
CA GLY A 497 -5.91 -8.06 -25.19
C GLY A 497 -7.33 -7.56 -25.48
N LEU A 498 -8.10 -7.23 -24.44
CA LEU A 498 -9.44 -6.64 -24.56
C LEU A 498 -9.41 -5.24 -25.22
N CYS A 499 -8.46 -4.38 -24.83
CA CYS A 499 -8.23 -3.09 -25.48
C CYS A 499 -7.79 -3.25 -26.94
N ALA A 500 -6.94 -4.24 -27.25
CA ALA A 500 -6.51 -4.55 -28.61
C ALA A 500 -7.68 -5.03 -29.48
N ALA A 501 -8.55 -5.90 -28.94
CA ALA A 501 -9.77 -6.31 -29.61
C ALA A 501 -10.70 -5.11 -29.87
N ALA A 502 -10.88 -4.21 -28.90
CA ALA A 502 -11.67 -2.99 -29.06
C ALA A 502 -11.08 -2.06 -30.17
N ALA A 503 -9.76 -1.90 -30.22
CA ALA A 503 -9.07 -1.14 -31.26
C ALA A 503 -9.24 -1.79 -32.64
N LEU A 504 -9.06 -3.11 -32.75
CA LEU A 504 -9.26 -3.87 -33.99
C LEU A 504 -10.71 -3.79 -34.48
N VAL A 505 -11.71 -3.93 -33.61
CA VAL A 505 -13.14 -3.74 -33.94
C VAL A 505 -13.40 -2.31 -34.42
N THR A 506 -12.76 -1.31 -33.79
CA THR A 506 -12.86 0.09 -34.25
C THR A 506 -12.27 0.28 -35.65
N PHE A 507 -11.09 -0.26 -35.92
CA PHE A 507 -10.44 -0.19 -37.23
C PHE A 507 -11.05 -1.13 -38.27
N ALA A 508 -11.81 -2.15 -37.89
CA ALA A 508 -12.57 -2.98 -38.83
C ALA A 508 -13.92 -2.33 -39.19
N LEU A 509 -14.72 -1.96 -38.18
CA LEU A 509 -16.16 -1.76 -38.36
C LEU A 509 -16.65 -0.30 -38.25
N VAL A 510 -15.88 0.61 -37.65
CA VAL A 510 -16.28 2.04 -37.61
C VAL A 510 -15.92 2.71 -38.94
N PRO A 511 -16.85 3.41 -39.62
CA PRO A 511 -16.59 4.02 -40.93
C PRO A 511 -15.42 5.02 -40.94
N LYS A 512 -14.71 5.09 -42.07
CA LYS A 512 -13.81 6.23 -42.35
C LYS A 512 -14.67 7.47 -42.61
N ALA A 513 -14.30 8.61 -42.01
CA ALA A 513 -14.95 9.88 -42.33
C ALA A 513 -14.69 10.26 -43.80
N ARG A 514 -15.72 10.74 -44.50
CA ARG A 514 -15.54 11.41 -45.80
C ARG A 514 -14.81 12.72 -45.54
N ALA A 515 -13.69 12.96 -46.23
CA ALA A 515 -12.88 14.15 -46.01
C ALA A 515 -13.65 15.41 -46.44
N ALA A 516 -14.09 16.22 -45.48
CA ALA A 516 -14.64 17.54 -45.74
C ALA A 516 -13.49 18.48 -46.13
N ALA A 517 -13.47 18.95 -47.37
CA ALA A 517 -12.41 19.82 -47.88
C ALA A 517 -12.53 21.24 -47.31
N GLN A 518 -11.67 21.61 -46.36
CA GLN A 518 -11.59 22.97 -45.81
C GLN A 518 -10.16 23.39 -45.44
N GLY A 519 -9.71 24.52 -46.01
CA GLY A 519 -8.85 25.51 -45.34
C GLY A 519 -7.33 25.25 -45.27
N PRO A 520 -6.49 26.23 -45.68
CA PRO A 520 -5.06 26.25 -45.35
C PRO A 520 -4.82 26.32 -43.82
N ILE A 521 -3.89 25.50 -43.32
CA ILE A 521 -3.69 25.28 -41.88
C ILE A 521 -2.97 26.48 -41.23
N THR A 522 -3.72 27.38 -40.61
CA THR A 522 -3.16 28.56 -39.90
C THR A 522 -3.69 28.78 -38.48
N LYS A 523 -3.39 27.82 -37.59
CA LYS A 523 -2.85 28.09 -36.23
C LYS A 523 -2.52 26.78 -35.51
N ARG A 524 -1.39 26.75 -34.79
CA ARG A 524 -0.94 25.58 -34.02
C ARG A 524 -1.91 25.34 -32.86
N VAL A 525 -2.43 24.12 -32.73
CA VAL A 525 -2.96 23.60 -31.46
C VAL A 525 -1.84 22.75 -30.86
N PRO A 526 -1.06 23.26 -29.89
CA PRO A 526 0.08 22.54 -29.36
C PRO A 526 -0.39 21.53 -28.30
N ILE A 527 -0.94 20.39 -28.76
CA ILE A 527 -1.22 19.23 -27.91
C ILE A 527 0.06 18.85 -27.13
N ALA A 528 1.22 18.97 -27.78
CA ALA A 528 2.53 18.85 -27.15
C ALA A 528 2.74 19.79 -25.96
N ILE A 529 2.33 21.07 -25.99
CA ILE A 529 2.52 22.00 -24.85
C ILE A 529 1.54 21.69 -23.72
N ALA A 530 0.32 21.23 -24.01
CA ALA A 530 -0.59 20.76 -22.97
C ALA A 530 -0.02 19.51 -22.26
N VAL A 531 0.48 18.54 -23.02
CA VAL A 531 1.14 17.34 -22.46
C VAL A 531 2.43 17.70 -21.72
N THR A 532 3.30 18.52 -22.31
CA THR A 532 4.59 18.93 -21.71
C THR A 532 4.40 19.78 -20.46
N GLY A 533 3.41 20.67 -20.43
CA GLY A 533 3.09 21.46 -19.23
C GLY A 533 2.56 20.60 -18.09
N VAL A 534 1.74 19.59 -18.40
CA VAL A 534 1.27 18.58 -17.43
C VAL A 534 2.43 17.70 -16.96
N VAL A 535 3.30 17.22 -17.87
CA VAL A 535 4.50 16.44 -17.54
C VAL A 535 5.50 17.26 -16.72
N ALA A 536 5.72 18.54 -17.03
CA ALA A 536 6.62 19.41 -16.26
C ALA A 536 6.09 19.70 -14.85
N ALA A 537 4.78 19.92 -14.71
CA ALA A 537 4.13 19.98 -13.40
C ALA A 537 4.29 18.64 -12.64
N PHE A 538 4.21 17.50 -13.33
CA PHE A 538 4.47 16.19 -12.71
C PHE A 538 5.94 15.89 -12.43
N VAL A 539 6.90 16.49 -13.14
CA VAL A 539 8.33 16.44 -12.75
C VAL A 539 8.55 17.26 -11.48
N ALA A 540 7.94 18.44 -11.36
CA ALA A 540 8.00 19.21 -10.11
C ALA A 540 7.35 18.46 -8.93
N ILE A 541 6.19 17.83 -9.15
CA ILE A 541 5.53 16.96 -8.16
C ILE A 541 6.40 15.72 -7.85
N ALA A 542 7.03 15.09 -8.84
CA ALA A 542 7.93 13.96 -8.63
C ALA A 542 9.26 14.35 -7.94
N PHE A 543 9.64 15.62 -7.94
CA PHE A 543 10.72 16.14 -7.08
C PHE A 543 10.24 16.33 -5.63
N VAL A 544 9.01 16.82 -5.41
CA VAL A 544 8.39 16.87 -4.06
C VAL A 544 8.20 15.46 -3.48
N PHE A 545 7.86 14.49 -4.32
CA PHE A 545 7.76 13.06 -3.98
C PHE A 545 9.03 12.26 -4.28
N GLY A 546 10.18 12.92 -4.47
CA GLY A 546 11.45 12.25 -4.76
C GLY A 546 11.98 11.38 -3.61
N GLY A 547 11.47 11.59 -2.40
CA GLY A 547 11.70 10.73 -1.24
C GLY A 547 10.70 9.58 -1.09
N SER A 548 9.49 9.65 -1.68
CA SER A 548 8.44 8.63 -1.52
C SER A 548 8.59 7.48 -2.53
N HIS A 549 9.81 6.97 -2.64
CA HIS A 549 9.98 5.54 -2.88
C HIS A 549 9.57 4.82 -1.60
N GLY A 550 8.88 3.68 -1.70
CA GLY A 550 8.86 2.73 -0.57
C GLY A 550 10.31 2.37 -0.28
N ALA A 551 10.84 2.84 0.85
CA ALA A 551 12.27 2.79 1.10
C ALA A 551 12.70 1.32 1.24
N PRO A 552 13.85 0.90 0.66
CA PRO A 552 14.32 -0.47 0.76
C PRO A 552 14.37 -0.98 2.20
N ILE A 553 14.11 -2.27 2.40
CA ILE A 553 14.19 -2.94 3.70
C ILE A 553 15.64 -2.81 4.22
N GLY A 554 15.85 -2.00 5.27
CA GLY A 554 17.17 -1.62 5.77
C GLY A 554 17.76 -0.30 5.21
N ALA A 555 16.96 0.53 4.54
CA ALA A 555 17.35 1.91 4.20
C ALA A 555 17.37 2.81 5.44
N TYR A 556 18.36 3.72 5.50
CA TYR A 556 18.63 4.53 6.70
C TYR A 556 18.94 6.01 6.39
N THR A 557 18.67 6.86 7.37
CA THR A 557 19.16 8.24 7.49
C THR A 557 20.46 8.29 8.31
N THR A 558 21.22 9.38 8.21
CA THR A 558 22.41 9.60 9.05
C THR A 558 22.21 10.69 10.11
N ASP A 559 21.02 11.27 10.20
CA ASP A 559 20.73 12.35 11.15
C ASP A 559 20.60 11.79 12.56
N ASN A 560 21.18 12.46 13.56
CA ASN A 560 21.25 11.95 14.95
C ASN A 560 21.87 10.54 15.08
N THR A 561 22.76 10.14 14.16
CA THR A 561 23.56 8.91 14.28
C THR A 561 24.95 9.19 14.84
N TYR A 562 25.63 8.17 15.37
CA TYR A 562 27.06 8.29 15.69
C TYR A 562 27.90 8.42 14.41
N SER A 563 28.93 9.25 14.45
CA SER A 563 29.89 9.43 13.35
C SER A 563 31.31 9.53 13.91
N TYR A 564 32.11 8.50 13.65
CA TYR A 564 33.48 8.38 14.15
C TYR A 564 34.51 8.92 13.15
N VAL A 565 35.64 9.40 13.66
CA VAL A 565 36.77 9.86 12.86
C VAL A 565 37.62 8.69 12.36
N THR A 566 37.78 7.65 13.17
CA THR A 566 38.54 6.42 12.85
C THR A 566 37.76 5.46 11.96
N GLU A 567 36.44 5.37 12.15
CA GLU A 567 35.54 4.43 11.49
C GLU A 567 34.37 5.18 10.79
N PRO A 568 34.66 6.03 9.78
CA PRO A 568 33.67 6.97 9.22
C PRO A 568 32.53 6.30 8.43
N ALA A 569 32.64 5.00 8.14
CA ALA A 569 31.60 4.20 7.47
C ALA A 569 30.51 3.69 8.43
N LEU A 570 30.76 3.69 9.75
CA LEU A 570 29.81 3.27 10.76
C LEU A 570 28.83 4.40 11.09
N ARG A 571 27.54 4.08 11.14
CA ARG A 571 26.42 4.96 11.50
C ARG A 571 25.43 4.25 12.43
N PRO A 572 25.84 3.75 13.61
CA PRO A 572 24.90 3.17 14.57
C PRO A 572 23.96 4.25 15.16
N PRO A 573 22.77 3.86 15.63
CA PRO A 573 21.80 4.77 16.25
C PRO A 573 22.35 5.41 17.53
N VAL A 574 21.94 6.65 17.83
CA VAL A 574 22.17 7.26 19.14
C VAL A 574 21.00 6.90 20.05
N ILE A 575 21.17 5.81 20.79
CA ILE A 575 20.27 5.37 21.85
C ILE A 575 20.45 6.29 23.07
N ARG A 576 19.35 6.66 23.71
CA ARG A 576 19.30 7.58 24.86
C ARG A 576 18.65 6.88 26.05
N SER A 577 18.56 7.53 27.21
CA SER A 577 17.72 7.05 28.30
C SER A 577 17.07 8.23 29.01
N ASP A 578 15.79 8.09 29.32
CA ASP A 578 15.03 9.12 30.04
C ASP A 578 15.30 9.04 31.56
N ILE A 579 15.77 7.89 32.05
CA ILE A 579 16.40 7.71 33.37
C ILE A 579 17.92 7.82 33.23
N LYS A 580 18.61 8.51 34.15
CA LYS A 580 20.08 8.52 34.16
C LYS A 580 20.61 7.21 34.76
N PRO A 581 21.28 6.32 33.99
CA PRO A 581 21.72 5.02 34.50
C PRO A 581 22.71 5.16 35.66
N GLN A 582 22.53 4.30 36.66
CA GLN A 582 23.48 4.12 37.76
C GLN A 582 24.19 2.79 37.57
N SER A 583 25.35 2.78 36.91
CA SER A 583 26.07 1.56 36.50
C SER A 583 26.53 0.65 37.65
N SER A 584 26.33 1.04 38.91
CA SER A 584 26.53 0.22 40.12
C SER A 584 25.25 -0.47 40.63
N LYS A 585 24.07 -0.13 40.10
CA LYS A 585 22.80 -0.87 40.28
C LYS A 585 22.51 -1.84 39.13
N LEU A 586 22.95 -1.49 37.91
CA LEU A 586 22.73 -2.28 36.70
C LEU A 586 23.53 -3.58 36.70
N ALA A 587 23.02 -4.59 35.99
CA ALA A 587 23.66 -5.89 35.85
C ALA A 587 25.04 -5.82 35.13
N PRO A 588 26.00 -6.68 35.50
CA PRO A 588 27.32 -6.70 34.89
C PRO A 588 27.32 -7.47 33.56
N GLY A 589 27.34 -6.74 32.43
CA GLY A 589 27.40 -7.35 31.10
C GLY A 589 27.58 -6.33 29.98
N TYR A 590 27.11 -6.68 28.80
CA TYR A 590 26.89 -5.77 27.67
C TYR A 590 25.49 -5.98 27.11
N ILE A 591 24.82 -4.91 26.69
CA ILE A 591 23.48 -5.03 26.07
C ILE A 591 23.67 -5.49 24.62
N LEU A 592 23.22 -6.70 24.31
CA LEU A 592 23.15 -7.26 22.96
C LEU A 592 21.77 -6.97 22.38
N MET A 593 21.75 -6.45 21.15
CA MET A 593 20.52 -6.12 20.42
C MET A 593 20.79 -6.04 18.90
N THR A 594 19.75 -5.78 18.11
CA THR A 594 19.90 -5.36 16.71
C THR A 594 19.22 -4.00 16.47
N ASN A 595 19.75 -3.16 15.58
CA ASN A 595 18.98 -2.00 15.11
C ASN A 595 18.01 -2.49 14.02
N PHE A 596 16.72 -2.54 14.36
CA PHE A 596 15.62 -2.98 13.50
C PHE A 596 14.65 -1.81 13.22
N TYR A 597 13.73 -1.98 12.27
CA TYR A 597 12.80 -0.92 11.87
C TYR A 597 11.35 -1.29 12.16
N ASP A 598 10.56 -0.33 12.62
CA ASP A 598 9.11 -0.40 12.48
C ASP A 598 8.78 -0.55 10.98
N LEU A 599 8.18 -1.69 10.66
CA LEU A 599 7.84 -2.12 9.30
C LEU A 599 6.92 -1.14 8.56
N SER A 600 6.22 -0.28 9.29
CA SER A 600 5.33 0.77 8.79
C SER A 600 6.00 2.14 8.62
N HIS A 601 7.18 2.38 9.21
CA HIS A 601 7.86 3.69 9.23
C HIS A 601 9.35 3.68 8.81
N PRO A 602 9.74 3.12 7.64
CA PRO A 602 11.08 3.31 7.09
C PRO A 602 11.28 4.73 6.51
N PRO A 603 12.51 5.27 6.44
CA PRO A 603 13.81 4.67 6.79
C PRO A 603 14.24 4.91 8.26
N ILE A 604 15.11 4.03 8.77
CA ILE A 604 15.65 4.07 10.15
C ILE A 604 16.70 5.15 10.41
N THR A 605 17.00 5.40 11.67
CA THR A 605 17.97 6.37 12.19
C THR A 605 19.33 5.72 12.39
N GLY A 606 20.00 5.42 11.27
CA GLY A 606 21.28 4.74 11.24
C GLY A 606 21.17 3.33 10.68
N GLN A 607 22.33 2.70 10.50
CA GLN A 607 22.44 1.41 9.83
C GLN A 607 21.73 0.30 10.62
N SER A 608 21.10 -0.62 9.90
CA SER A 608 20.65 -1.91 10.43
C SER A 608 21.86 -2.83 10.68
N GLY A 609 21.80 -3.63 11.74
CA GLY A 609 22.82 -4.63 12.07
C GLY A 609 22.85 -5.02 13.56
N PRO A 610 23.56 -6.10 13.91
CA PRO A 610 23.84 -6.46 15.30
C PRO A 610 24.73 -5.42 15.99
N LEU A 611 24.36 -5.10 17.23
CA LEU A 611 24.88 -3.98 18.03
C LEU A 611 25.10 -4.46 19.47
N ILE A 612 26.25 -4.08 20.04
CA ILE A 612 26.57 -4.31 21.45
C ILE A 612 26.81 -2.94 22.10
N LEU A 613 26.16 -2.67 23.23
CA LEU A 613 26.32 -1.46 24.04
C LEU A 613 26.95 -1.77 25.41
N ASP A 614 27.60 -0.78 26.01
CA ASP A 614 27.92 -0.79 27.45
C ASP A 614 26.79 -0.18 28.31
N ASN A 615 26.91 -0.29 29.63
CA ASN A 615 25.97 0.26 30.62
C ASN A 615 25.95 1.81 30.67
N SER A 616 26.54 2.49 29.68
CA SER A 616 26.39 3.93 29.37
C SER A 616 25.78 4.16 27.98
N LEU A 617 25.18 3.13 27.39
CA LEU A 617 24.54 3.10 26.06
C LEU A 617 25.48 3.51 24.91
N GLN A 618 26.80 3.37 25.11
CA GLN A 618 27.79 3.62 24.07
C GLN A 618 28.03 2.35 23.27
N PRO A 619 28.10 2.41 21.92
CA PRO A 619 28.49 1.27 21.12
C PRO A 619 29.86 0.70 21.53
N VAL A 620 29.93 -0.62 21.63
CA VAL A 620 31.15 -1.41 21.90
C VAL A 620 31.51 -2.21 20.65
N TRP A 621 30.52 -2.85 20.02
CA TRP A 621 30.62 -3.49 18.71
C TRP A 621 29.44 -3.09 17.83
N PHE A 622 29.69 -2.89 16.54
CA PHE A 622 28.63 -2.75 15.55
C PHE A 622 29.08 -3.29 14.18
N ARG A 623 28.20 -4.04 13.51
CA ARG A 623 28.41 -4.57 12.16
C ARG A 623 27.23 -4.19 11.26
N PRO A 624 27.32 -3.11 10.47
CA PRO A 624 26.25 -2.71 9.57
C PRO A 624 26.05 -3.73 8.45
N LEU A 625 24.78 -3.94 8.06
CA LEU A 625 24.39 -4.79 6.95
C LEU A 625 24.07 -3.99 5.68
N PRO A 626 24.00 -4.63 4.49
CA PRO A 626 23.51 -3.99 3.27
C PRO A 626 22.08 -3.46 3.42
N THR A 627 21.74 -2.37 2.73
CA THR A 627 20.41 -1.71 2.77
C THR A 627 19.31 -2.47 2.00
N SER A 628 19.36 -3.80 2.05
CA SER A 628 18.37 -4.71 1.49
C SER A 628 18.08 -5.89 2.43
N VAL A 629 18.67 -5.90 3.63
CA VAL A 629 18.47 -6.91 4.67
C VAL A 629 18.47 -6.26 6.06
N VAL A 630 17.81 -6.91 7.01
CA VAL A 630 17.75 -6.50 8.42
C VAL A 630 18.30 -7.59 9.34
N ALA A 631 18.74 -7.20 10.54
CA ALA A 631 19.26 -8.10 11.57
C ALA A 631 18.24 -8.32 12.69
N GLY A 632 18.06 -9.56 13.14
CA GLY A 632 17.20 -9.94 14.26
C GLY A 632 17.96 -10.82 15.28
N ASN A 633 17.42 -10.87 16.50
CA ASN A 633 17.85 -11.72 17.63
C ASN A 633 19.38 -11.97 17.72
N LEU A 634 20.13 -10.98 18.23
CA LEU A 634 21.55 -11.13 18.56
C LEU A 634 21.69 -11.71 19.98
N SER A 635 22.29 -12.89 20.12
CA SER A 635 22.48 -13.59 21.40
C SER A 635 23.91 -14.12 21.59
N LEU A 636 24.27 -14.42 22.85
CA LEU A 636 25.45 -15.21 23.19
C LEU A 636 25.11 -16.70 23.11
N GLN A 637 26.00 -17.50 22.55
CA GLN A 637 25.80 -18.95 22.36
C GLN A 637 27.11 -19.71 22.64
N ILE A 638 27.03 -21.02 22.92
CA ILE A 638 28.19 -21.87 23.18
C ILE A 638 28.35 -22.92 22.07
N TYR A 639 29.27 -22.68 21.13
CA TYR A 639 29.59 -23.61 20.04
C TYR A 639 30.89 -24.36 20.32
N ASN A 640 30.83 -25.70 20.34
CA ASN A 640 31.97 -26.59 20.65
C ASN A 640 32.74 -26.17 21.92
N GLY A 641 32.01 -25.81 22.98
CA GLY A 641 32.57 -25.39 24.27
C GLY A 641 33.24 -24.00 24.26
N LYS A 642 32.96 -23.16 23.26
CA LYS A 642 33.50 -21.80 23.15
C LYS A 642 32.37 -20.77 22.98
N PRO A 643 32.49 -19.59 23.61
CA PRO A 643 31.52 -18.50 23.40
C PRO A 643 31.62 -17.96 21.97
N VAL A 644 30.45 -17.82 21.35
CA VAL A 644 30.23 -17.27 20.02
C VAL A 644 29.02 -16.34 20.07
N LEU A 645 28.96 -15.33 19.20
CA LEU A 645 27.72 -14.56 19.00
C LEU A 645 26.96 -15.16 17.82
N ALA A 646 25.64 -15.25 17.93
CA ALA A 646 24.75 -15.63 16.84
C ALA A 646 23.73 -14.52 16.58
N TRP A 647 23.41 -14.26 15.31
CA TRP A 647 22.27 -13.40 14.94
C TRP A 647 21.61 -13.88 13.65
N TRP A 648 20.34 -13.54 13.47
CA TRP A 648 19.63 -13.73 12.21
C TRP A 648 19.83 -12.51 11.29
N GLN A 649 19.96 -12.73 9.98
CA GLN A 649 19.89 -11.67 8.99
C GLN A 649 19.14 -12.09 7.72
N GLY A 650 18.37 -11.17 7.11
CA GLY A 650 17.59 -11.49 5.93
C GLY A 650 16.55 -10.44 5.52
N VAL A 651 15.52 -10.90 4.80
CA VAL A 651 14.45 -10.10 4.20
C VAL A 651 13.13 -10.42 4.90
N VAL A 652 12.45 -9.38 5.39
CA VAL A 652 11.10 -9.43 5.97
C VAL A 652 10.13 -8.59 5.15
N THR A 653 8.89 -9.04 5.04
CA THR A 653 7.78 -8.24 4.49
C THR A 653 7.43 -7.07 5.42
N ASN A 654 6.67 -6.09 4.91
CA ASN A 654 6.04 -5.06 5.74
C ASN A 654 4.97 -5.63 6.71
N THR A 655 4.61 -6.90 6.57
CA THR A 655 3.75 -7.67 7.49
C THR A 655 4.54 -8.61 8.42
N GLY A 656 5.85 -8.42 8.56
CA GLY A 656 6.74 -9.16 9.48
C GLY A 656 7.13 -10.56 9.04
N ALA A 657 6.31 -11.22 8.21
CA ALA A 657 6.61 -12.53 7.64
C ALA A 657 7.99 -12.54 6.95
N THR A 658 8.82 -13.52 7.29
CA THR A 658 10.17 -13.70 6.74
C THR A 658 10.11 -14.28 5.33
N GLU A 659 10.75 -13.63 4.35
CA GLU A 659 10.85 -14.16 2.98
C GLU A 659 12.14 -14.98 2.77
N GLN A 660 13.26 -14.52 3.31
CA GLN A 660 14.58 -15.14 3.19
C GLN A 660 15.39 -14.84 4.45
N GLY A 661 16.17 -15.79 4.95
CA GLY A 661 16.96 -15.61 6.16
C GLY A 661 18.16 -16.55 6.28
N GLU A 662 19.18 -16.11 6.99
CA GLU A 662 20.32 -16.91 7.42
C GLU A 662 20.71 -16.57 8.87
N TYR A 663 21.14 -17.57 9.64
CA TYR A 663 21.84 -17.32 10.90
C TYR A 663 23.34 -17.22 10.65
N VAL A 664 24.01 -16.27 11.30
CA VAL A 664 25.46 -16.08 11.23
C VAL A 664 26.05 -16.22 12.62
N ILE A 665 27.06 -17.10 12.76
CA ILE A 665 27.71 -17.40 14.04
C ILE A 665 29.17 -16.94 13.96
N VAL A 666 29.64 -16.14 14.92
CA VAL A 666 31.03 -15.61 14.97
C VAL A 666 31.76 -15.92 16.28
N ASP A 667 33.07 -16.13 16.19
CA ASP A 667 33.93 -16.28 17.38
C ASP A 667 34.22 -14.95 18.10
N GLN A 668 34.94 -15.03 19.23
CA GLN A 668 35.47 -13.85 19.95
C GLN A 668 36.35 -12.92 19.10
N HIS A 669 36.81 -13.35 17.92
CA HIS A 669 37.57 -12.54 16.97
C HIS A 669 36.67 -11.90 15.90
N TYR A 670 35.34 -12.04 16.01
CA TYR A 670 34.30 -11.64 15.07
C TYR A 670 34.43 -12.29 13.67
N ARG A 671 35.12 -13.43 13.59
CA ARG A 671 35.19 -14.25 12.37
C ARG A 671 33.99 -15.18 12.32
N THR A 672 33.30 -15.23 11.18
CA THR A 672 32.23 -16.20 10.95
C THR A 672 32.79 -17.62 11.00
N VAL A 673 32.26 -18.44 11.91
CA VAL A 673 32.62 -19.85 12.13
C VAL A 673 31.59 -20.82 11.57
N ALA A 674 30.32 -20.40 11.46
CA ALA A 674 29.25 -21.11 10.79
C ALA A 674 28.21 -20.13 10.23
N THR A 675 27.46 -20.58 9.21
CA THR A 675 26.29 -19.88 8.66
C THR A 675 25.21 -20.91 8.35
N LEU A 676 23.97 -20.65 8.73
CA LEU A 676 22.87 -21.60 8.58
C LEU A 676 21.77 -21.07 7.65
N LYS A 677 21.28 -21.93 6.75
CA LYS A 677 20.19 -21.65 5.81
C LYS A 677 19.23 -22.82 5.76
N ALA A 678 17.96 -22.51 5.53
CA ALA A 678 16.93 -23.50 5.32
C ALA A 678 17.11 -24.26 4.00
N THR A 679 16.51 -25.44 3.94
CA THR A 679 16.43 -26.29 2.73
C THR A 679 14.97 -26.67 2.46
N ASP A 680 14.71 -27.34 1.33
CA ASP A 680 13.44 -28.05 1.08
C ASP A 680 12.16 -27.21 1.19
N GLY A 681 12.26 -25.92 0.88
CA GLY A 681 11.17 -24.94 0.87
C GLY A 681 10.86 -24.31 2.23
N TRP A 682 11.63 -24.61 3.28
CA TRP A 682 11.60 -23.87 4.55
C TRP A 682 12.32 -22.52 4.40
N VAL A 683 12.04 -21.59 5.33
CA VAL A 683 12.75 -20.32 5.53
C VAL A 683 13.08 -20.21 7.01
N LEU A 684 14.36 -20.03 7.37
CA LEU A 684 14.74 -19.76 8.76
C LEU A 684 14.27 -18.35 9.15
N THR A 685 13.46 -18.27 10.18
CA THR A 685 12.85 -17.04 10.66
C THR A 685 13.70 -16.41 11.77
N LEU A 686 13.47 -15.13 12.04
CA LEU A 686 14.30 -14.32 12.97
C LEU A 686 14.11 -14.58 14.46
N HIS A 687 13.30 -15.58 14.84
CA HIS A 687 12.75 -15.69 16.19
C HIS A 687 13.71 -16.39 17.16
N GLU A 688 14.33 -17.54 16.81
CA GLU A 688 15.31 -18.19 17.70
C GLU A 688 16.45 -18.95 17.00
N ILE A 689 17.63 -18.92 17.65
CA ILE A 689 18.69 -19.93 17.53
C ILE A 689 19.23 -20.32 18.91
N VAL A 690 19.29 -21.62 19.20
CA VAL A 690 19.96 -22.17 20.40
C VAL A 690 21.01 -23.19 19.98
N ILE A 691 22.26 -23.03 20.42
CA ILE A 691 23.37 -23.92 20.06
C ILE A 691 23.70 -24.87 21.21
N ARG A 692 23.59 -26.18 20.98
CA ARG A 692 23.92 -27.23 21.95
C ARG A 692 25.01 -28.14 21.37
N GLY A 693 26.25 -27.94 21.83
CA GLY A 693 27.41 -28.74 21.39
C GLY A 693 27.86 -28.35 19.98
N HIS A 694 27.42 -29.11 18.96
CA HIS A 694 27.67 -28.80 17.55
C HIS A 694 26.39 -28.58 16.72
N ASP A 695 25.24 -28.76 17.34
CA ASP A 695 23.93 -28.65 16.71
C ASP A 695 23.28 -27.30 17.06
N ALA A 696 22.54 -26.72 16.11
CA ALA A 696 21.74 -25.53 16.28
C ALA A 696 20.25 -25.85 16.11
N TRP A 697 19.45 -25.43 17.07
CA TRP A 697 17.99 -25.52 17.04
C TRP A 697 17.43 -24.16 16.65
N VAL A 698 16.64 -24.11 15.58
CA VAL A 698 16.19 -22.86 14.94
C VAL A 698 14.71 -22.89 14.57
N THR A 699 14.10 -21.70 14.53
CA THR A 699 12.73 -21.47 14.09
C THR A 699 12.63 -21.37 12.56
N ALA A 700 11.75 -22.14 11.93
CA ALA A 700 11.55 -22.14 10.47
C ALA A 700 10.06 -22.06 10.10
N ASN A 701 9.73 -21.39 8.98
CA ASN A 701 8.38 -21.31 8.42
C ASN A 701 8.34 -21.81 6.97
N LYS A 702 7.17 -22.31 6.52
CA LYS A 702 6.97 -22.82 5.15
C LYS A 702 5.55 -22.62 4.66
N ASN A 703 5.41 -22.06 3.45
CA ASN A 703 4.12 -21.91 2.78
C ASN A 703 3.66 -23.24 2.16
N LEU A 704 2.52 -23.76 2.62
CA LEU A 704 1.88 -24.97 2.12
C LEU A 704 0.51 -24.63 1.48
N PRO A 705 0.19 -25.09 0.25
CA PRO A 705 -1.16 -24.95 -0.31
C PRO A 705 -2.15 -25.81 0.48
N MET A 706 -3.28 -25.24 0.89
CA MET A 706 -4.30 -25.97 1.66
C MET A 706 -5.72 -25.51 1.34
N ASP A 707 -6.66 -26.46 1.30
CA ASP A 707 -8.09 -26.17 1.35
C ASP A 707 -8.48 -25.74 2.77
N LEU A 708 -8.65 -24.43 2.96
CA LEU A 708 -9.05 -23.83 4.24
C LEU A 708 -10.57 -23.68 4.36
N SER A 709 -11.36 -24.16 3.40
CA SER A 709 -12.82 -23.97 3.40
C SER A 709 -13.51 -24.66 4.58
N ARG A 710 -12.92 -25.73 5.13
CA ARG A 710 -13.37 -26.38 6.38
C ARG A 710 -13.24 -25.51 7.63
N TYR A 711 -12.40 -24.47 7.58
CA TYR A 711 -12.23 -23.48 8.65
C TYR A 711 -12.89 -22.13 8.34
N GLY A 712 -13.46 -21.97 7.13
CA GLY A 712 -14.03 -20.71 6.64
C GLY A 712 -13.14 -19.90 5.70
N GLY A 713 -11.91 -20.36 5.42
CA GLY A 713 -10.99 -19.75 4.46
C GLY A 713 -11.25 -20.16 3.00
N ALA A 714 -10.32 -19.81 2.11
CA ALA A 714 -10.39 -20.14 0.69
C ALA A 714 -10.05 -21.61 0.40
N TYR A 715 -10.71 -22.21 -0.60
CA TYR A 715 -10.45 -23.59 -1.06
C TYR A 715 -9.05 -23.79 -1.68
N ASN A 716 -8.45 -22.68 -2.12
CA ASN A 716 -7.11 -22.55 -2.69
C ASN A 716 -6.25 -21.64 -1.80
N GLY A 717 -6.46 -21.71 -0.49
CA GLY A 717 -5.65 -20.99 0.48
C GLY A 717 -4.21 -21.51 0.58
N ALA A 718 -3.44 -20.87 1.43
CA ALA A 718 -2.16 -21.37 1.89
C ALA A 718 -2.08 -21.26 3.42
N LEU A 719 -1.25 -22.09 4.01
CA LEU A 719 -0.89 -22.12 5.42
C LEU A 719 0.59 -21.75 5.53
N ILE A 720 0.97 -20.90 6.49
CA ILE A 720 2.32 -20.91 7.04
C ILE A 720 2.34 -22.02 8.08
N ASP A 721 3.04 -23.10 7.78
CA ASP A 721 3.45 -24.07 8.77
C ASP A 721 4.73 -23.59 9.45
N SER A 722 4.90 -23.91 10.73
CA SER A 722 6.03 -23.48 11.55
C SER A 722 6.70 -24.71 12.16
N ALA A 723 8.03 -24.73 12.15
CA ALA A 723 8.82 -25.85 12.64
C ALA A 723 9.94 -25.43 13.58
N VAL A 724 10.27 -26.35 14.48
CA VAL A 724 11.51 -26.36 15.27
C VAL A 724 12.46 -27.33 14.59
N GLN A 725 13.60 -26.84 14.10
CA GLN A 725 14.53 -27.61 13.28
C GLN A 725 15.92 -27.67 13.90
N GLU A 726 16.47 -28.88 14.00
CA GLU A 726 17.86 -29.12 14.41
C GLU A 726 18.76 -29.21 13.17
N TYR A 727 19.91 -28.54 13.22
CA TYR A 727 20.92 -28.53 12.16
C TYR A 727 22.32 -28.76 12.71
N ASP A 728 23.10 -29.63 12.08
CA ASP A 728 24.54 -29.79 12.35
C ASP A 728 25.31 -28.60 11.76
N LEU A 729 25.93 -27.77 12.62
CA LEU A 729 26.67 -26.58 12.20
C LEU A 729 27.97 -26.87 11.43
N ASN A 730 28.48 -28.11 11.47
CA ASN A 730 29.66 -28.50 10.69
C ASN A 730 29.33 -28.77 9.22
N THR A 731 28.13 -29.32 8.94
CA THR A 731 27.69 -29.64 7.57
C THR A 731 26.63 -28.69 7.01
N GLY A 732 25.97 -27.89 7.86
CA GLY A 732 24.90 -26.96 7.47
C GLY A 732 23.62 -27.67 7.02
N LYS A 733 23.36 -28.88 7.52
CA LYS A 733 22.24 -29.74 7.10
C LYS A 733 21.24 -29.99 8.22
N PRO A 734 19.94 -30.13 7.91
CA PRO A 734 18.95 -30.49 8.91
C PRO A 734 19.19 -31.94 9.39
N VAL A 735 19.02 -32.13 10.69
CA VAL A 735 19.15 -33.42 11.39
C VAL A 735 17.75 -33.95 11.75
N ARG A 736 16.88 -33.09 12.30
CA ARG A 736 15.46 -33.37 12.51
C ARG A 736 14.59 -32.11 12.35
N SER A 737 13.31 -32.31 12.12
CA SER A 737 12.27 -31.26 12.05
C SER A 737 11.10 -31.69 12.93
N TRP A 738 10.52 -30.77 13.68
CA TRP A 738 9.24 -30.91 14.37
C TRP A 738 8.30 -29.86 13.79
N ASP A 739 7.33 -30.31 12.99
CA ASP A 739 6.48 -29.45 12.14
C ASP A 739 5.11 -29.31 12.81
N ALA A 740 4.68 -28.08 13.13
CA ALA A 740 3.52 -27.83 13.98
C ALA A 740 2.23 -28.46 13.42
N LEU A 741 2.07 -28.50 12.09
CA LEU A 741 0.93 -29.15 11.42
C LEU A 741 0.77 -30.66 11.69
N ASP A 742 1.87 -31.39 11.95
CA ASP A 742 1.81 -32.82 12.27
C ASP A 742 1.42 -33.08 13.75
N HIS A 743 1.48 -32.06 14.60
CA HIS A 743 1.36 -32.19 16.06
C HIS A 743 0.22 -31.39 16.70
N ILE A 744 -0.17 -30.24 16.13
CA ILE A 744 -1.21 -29.34 16.68
C ILE A 744 -2.34 -29.16 15.65
N PRO A 745 -3.61 -29.45 16.01
CA PRO A 745 -4.74 -29.15 15.14
C PRO A 745 -4.91 -27.65 14.85
N LEU A 746 -5.00 -27.28 13.57
CA LEU A 746 -5.33 -25.91 13.11
C LEU A 746 -6.59 -25.29 13.74
N SER A 747 -7.50 -26.11 14.28
CA SER A 747 -8.68 -25.65 15.03
C SER A 747 -8.36 -25.06 16.42
N GLU A 748 -7.13 -25.19 16.90
CA GLU A 748 -6.67 -24.52 18.13
C GLU A 748 -6.27 -23.06 17.90
N SER A 749 -5.98 -22.68 16.65
CA SER A 749 -5.48 -21.36 16.29
C SER A 749 -6.45 -20.23 16.67
N ARG A 750 -5.88 -19.15 17.18
CA ARG A 750 -6.53 -17.88 17.51
C ARG A 750 -6.41 -16.86 16.38
N ALA A 751 -5.44 -17.02 15.49
CA ALA A 751 -5.23 -16.12 14.35
C ALA A 751 -6.41 -16.14 13.38
N THR A 752 -6.88 -14.94 13.00
CA THR A 752 -7.95 -14.80 12.01
C THR A 752 -7.46 -15.20 10.62
N LEU A 753 -8.11 -16.21 10.03
CA LEU A 753 -7.89 -16.67 8.66
C LEU A 753 -7.81 -15.50 7.65
N PRO A 754 -6.70 -15.34 6.91
CA PRO A 754 -6.55 -14.30 5.91
C PRO A 754 -7.54 -14.51 4.76
N THR A 755 -8.51 -13.62 4.69
CA THR A 755 -9.51 -13.59 3.63
C THR A 755 -8.92 -13.06 2.32
N ASN A 756 -7.85 -12.25 2.41
CA ASN A 756 -7.17 -11.63 1.28
C ASN A 756 -6.34 -12.59 0.40
N GLY A 757 -6.21 -13.87 0.76
CA GLY A 757 -5.43 -14.86 0.01
C GLY A 757 -3.93 -14.86 0.35
N PHE A 758 -3.50 -14.16 1.39
CA PHE A 758 -2.22 -14.42 2.04
C PHE A 758 -2.23 -15.81 2.70
N PRO A 759 -1.05 -16.42 2.98
CA PRO A 759 -0.97 -17.59 3.84
C PRO A 759 -1.56 -17.31 5.23
N TRP A 760 -2.36 -18.23 5.75
CA TRP A 760 -2.76 -18.25 7.15
C TRP A 760 -1.56 -18.61 8.01
N ASP A 761 -1.03 -17.65 8.77
CA ASP A 761 -0.22 -18.00 9.93
C ASP A 761 -1.17 -18.47 11.04
N ALA A 762 -1.00 -19.72 11.47
CA ALA A 762 -1.90 -20.39 12.40
C ALA A 762 -1.23 -20.75 13.73
N TYR A 763 0.10 -20.68 13.77
CA TYR A 763 0.94 -21.21 14.85
C TYR A 763 1.95 -20.16 15.36
N HIS A 764 2.74 -19.61 14.43
CA HIS A 764 3.74 -18.57 14.64
C HIS A 764 4.70 -18.83 15.83
N VAL A 765 5.78 -19.57 15.57
CA VAL A 765 6.80 -19.87 16.60
C VAL A 765 7.62 -18.62 16.95
N ASN A 766 7.65 -18.30 18.24
CA ASN A 766 8.22 -17.06 18.79
C ASN A 766 9.52 -17.23 19.59
N SER A 767 9.75 -18.41 20.16
CA SER A 767 10.96 -18.75 20.93
C SER A 767 11.12 -20.27 21.04
N ILE A 768 12.36 -20.70 21.31
CA ILE A 768 12.72 -22.08 21.62
C ILE A 768 13.65 -22.07 22.84
N GLU A 769 13.34 -22.85 23.86
CA GLU A 769 14.27 -23.19 24.94
C GLU A 769 14.64 -24.67 24.87
N LEU A 770 15.88 -25.03 25.21
CA LEU A 770 16.33 -26.40 25.33
C LEU A 770 16.69 -26.76 26.79
N PRO A 771 15.76 -27.23 27.63
CA PRO A 771 16.11 -27.74 28.96
C PRO A 771 17.09 -28.92 28.91
N ASP A 772 17.76 -29.22 30.03
CA ASP A 772 18.76 -30.31 30.15
C ASP A 772 18.13 -31.70 30.41
N ASP A 773 16.82 -31.86 30.21
CA ASP A 773 16.08 -33.11 30.46
C ASP A 773 15.77 -33.95 29.19
N GLY A 774 16.16 -33.47 28.01
CA GLY A 774 15.86 -34.12 26.72
C GLY A 774 14.60 -33.62 26.02
N SER A 775 14.00 -32.53 26.51
CA SER A 775 12.91 -31.80 25.84
C SER A 775 13.38 -30.50 25.17
N PHE A 776 12.49 -29.90 24.38
CA PHE A 776 12.49 -28.47 24.10
C PHE A 776 11.15 -27.85 24.54
N VAL A 777 11.16 -26.55 24.83
CA VAL A 777 9.96 -25.74 25.03
C VAL A 777 9.83 -24.79 23.83
N VAL A 778 8.62 -24.64 23.30
CA VAL A 778 8.34 -23.78 22.15
C VAL A 778 7.12 -22.87 22.40
N SER A 779 7.27 -21.58 22.10
CA SER A 779 6.18 -20.60 22.17
C SER A 779 5.45 -20.49 20.84
N MET A 780 4.12 -20.68 20.84
CA MET A 780 3.23 -20.49 19.70
C MET A 780 2.35 -19.26 19.94
N ARG A 781 2.64 -18.17 19.22
CA ARG A 781 1.94 -16.90 19.37
C ARG A 781 0.50 -16.97 18.90
N ASP A 782 0.26 -17.56 17.73
CA ASP A 782 -1.07 -17.54 17.10
C ASP A 782 -2.04 -18.60 17.67
N ILE A 783 -1.66 -19.24 18.78
CA ILE A 783 -2.50 -20.14 19.60
C ILE A 783 -2.67 -19.59 21.04
N TRP A 784 -1.83 -18.63 21.45
CA TRP A 784 -1.61 -18.21 22.85
C TRP A 784 -1.18 -19.37 23.76
N ALA A 785 -0.23 -20.18 23.29
CA ALA A 785 0.17 -21.42 23.95
C ALA A 785 1.67 -21.68 23.91
N VAL A 786 2.17 -22.33 24.96
CA VAL A 786 3.53 -22.82 25.11
C VAL A 786 3.48 -24.34 25.24
N TYR A 787 4.30 -25.03 24.46
CA TYR A 787 4.34 -26.50 24.43
C TYR A 787 5.72 -26.99 24.87
N LYS A 788 5.76 -27.96 25.79
CA LYS A 788 6.97 -28.73 26.07
C LYS A 788 6.92 -30.03 25.26
N VAL A 789 7.99 -30.36 24.55
CA VAL A 789 8.04 -31.46 23.58
C VAL A 789 9.27 -32.34 23.83
N ASP A 790 9.07 -33.65 23.93
CA ASP A 790 10.15 -34.63 24.02
C ASP A 790 10.92 -34.72 22.68
N MET A 791 12.25 -34.50 22.71
CA MET A 791 13.09 -34.42 21.50
C MET A 791 13.22 -35.75 20.74
N ALA A 792 12.93 -36.88 21.40
CA ALA A 792 13.13 -38.22 20.85
C ALA A 792 11.89 -38.77 20.12
N THR A 793 10.70 -38.33 20.49
CA THR A 793 9.42 -38.81 19.95
C THR A 793 8.53 -37.73 19.35
N GLY A 794 8.90 -36.44 19.50
CA GLY A 794 8.13 -35.30 19.00
C GLY A 794 6.78 -35.10 19.73
N LYS A 795 6.58 -35.74 20.88
CA LYS A 795 5.33 -35.67 21.63
C LYS A 795 5.33 -34.46 22.56
N ILE A 796 4.23 -33.73 22.53
CA ILE A 796 3.89 -32.73 23.53
C ILE A 796 3.72 -33.44 24.88
N GLU A 797 4.53 -33.08 25.87
CA GLU A 797 4.43 -33.53 27.26
C GLU A 797 3.36 -32.74 28.02
N TRP A 798 3.34 -31.41 27.82
CA TRP A 798 2.32 -30.52 28.34
C TRP A 798 2.14 -29.27 27.48
N THR A 799 0.97 -28.64 27.63
CA THR A 799 0.60 -27.35 27.05
C THR A 799 0.22 -26.37 28.17
N LEU A 800 0.87 -25.21 28.18
CA LEU A 800 0.55 -24.05 29.02
C LEU A 800 -0.14 -23.01 28.14
N GLY A 801 -1.34 -22.55 28.51
CA GLY A 801 -2.16 -21.67 27.66
C GLY A 801 -2.91 -22.41 26.55
N GLY A 802 -3.45 -21.66 25.59
CA GLY A 802 -4.25 -22.21 24.49
C GLY A 802 -5.62 -22.78 24.90
N PRO A 803 -6.35 -23.42 23.97
CA PRO A 803 -7.65 -24.04 24.24
C PRO A 803 -7.57 -25.34 25.04
N HIS A 804 -6.39 -25.96 25.13
CA HIS A 804 -6.18 -27.29 25.71
C HIS A 804 -5.06 -27.33 26.77
N SER A 805 -4.87 -26.24 27.53
CA SER A 805 -3.87 -26.23 28.61
C SER A 805 -4.09 -27.34 29.64
N ASN A 806 -2.99 -27.96 30.07
CA ASN A 806 -3.01 -28.82 31.25
C ASN A 806 -3.10 -28.02 32.56
N PHE A 807 -2.66 -26.75 32.56
CA PHE A 807 -2.55 -25.91 33.74
C PHE A 807 -3.79 -25.06 34.00
N ARG A 808 -4.17 -24.92 35.27
CA ARG A 808 -5.12 -23.91 35.73
C ARG A 808 -4.37 -22.63 36.10
N PHE A 809 -4.78 -21.51 35.53
CA PHE A 809 -4.20 -20.20 35.80
C PHE A 809 -4.77 -19.59 37.09
N GLY A 810 -3.89 -19.02 37.90
CA GLY A 810 -4.24 -18.10 38.99
C GLY A 810 -4.57 -16.70 38.46
N PRO A 811 -5.04 -15.77 39.33
CA PRO A 811 -5.36 -14.41 38.92
C PRO A 811 -4.16 -13.68 38.29
N GLY A 812 -4.35 -13.12 37.09
CA GLY A 812 -3.33 -12.37 36.35
C GLY A 812 -2.20 -13.21 35.74
N ALA A 813 -2.29 -14.54 35.83
CA ALA A 813 -1.29 -15.47 35.30
C ALA A 813 -1.55 -15.89 33.84
N ASP A 814 -2.74 -15.61 33.32
CA ASP A 814 -3.08 -15.73 31.91
C ASP A 814 -2.26 -14.77 31.03
N PHE A 815 -2.00 -15.14 29.78
CA PHE A 815 -1.16 -14.42 28.81
C PHE A 815 -1.69 -14.62 27.38
N GLN A 816 -1.36 -13.70 26.46
CA GLN A 816 -1.78 -13.71 25.06
C GLN A 816 -0.68 -13.15 24.14
N TRP A 817 -0.47 -13.84 23.02
CA TRP A 817 0.52 -13.55 21.96
C TRP A 817 2.01 -13.62 22.35
N GLN A 818 2.33 -14.29 23.46
CA GLN A 818 3.61 -14.28 24.16
C GLN A 818 4.90 -14.55 23.33
N HIS A 819 5.96 -13.79 23.63
CA HIS A 819 7.34 -13.91 23.11
C HIS A 819 8.32 -14.41 24.19
N ASP A 820 9.52 -14.84 23.76
CA ASP A 820 10.70 -15.07 24.62
C ASP A 820 10.46 -15.92 25.89
N VAL A 821 9.95 -17.15 25.70
CA VAL A 821 9.56 -18.04 26.80
C VAL A 821 10.74 -18.88 27.25
N VAL A 822 11.22 -18.67 28.49
CA VAL A 822 12.44 -19.28 29.03
C VAL A 822 12.24 -19.73 30.48
N THR A 823 12.85 -20.83 30.90
CA THR A 823 12.78 -21.33 32.29
C THR A 823 13.74 -20.56 33.19
N TYR A 824 13.21 -20.04 34.29
CA TYR A 824 13.96 -19.27 35.28
C TYR A 824 15.04 -20.16 35.95
N PRO A 825 16.34 -19.79 35.92
CA PRO A 825 17.43 -20.68 36.34
C PRO A 825 17.26 -21.30 37.73
N GLY A 826 17.28 -22.64 37.79
CA GLY A 826 17.17 -23.41 39.04
C GLY A 826 15.77 -23.40 39.69
N SER A 827 14.74 -22.94 38.98
CA SER A 827 13.37 -22.77 39.48
C SER A 827 12.35 -23.60 38.67
N SER A 828 11.12 -23.69 39.17
CA SER A 828 9.96 -24.20 38.40
C SER A 828 9.13 -23.07 37.77
N SER A 829 9.77 -21.92 37.53
CA SER A 829 9.13 -20.71 37.00
C SER A 829 9.61 -20.45 35.57
N ILE A 830 8.79 -19.77 34.78
CA ILE A 830 9.06 -19.43 33.39
C ILE A 830 8.89 -17.90 33.23
N THR A 831 9.84 -17.25 32.55
CA THR A 831 9.72 -15.88 32.07
C THR A 831 9.09 -15.88 30.68
N MET A 832 8.38 -14.80 30.34
CA MET A 832 7.96 -14.48 28.98
C MET A 832 7.70 -12.99 28.84
N PHE A 833 7.74 -12.48 27.61
CA PHE A 833 7.11 -11.21 27.28
C PHE A 833 5.66 -11.48 26.86
N ASP A 834 4.70 -10.86 27.53
CA ASP A 834 3.27 -10.99 27.28
C ASP A 834 2.76 -9.72 26.60
N ASP A 835 2.59 -9.79 25.28
CA ASP A 835 2.17 -8.66 24.44
C ASP A 835 0.85 -8.08 24.95
N HIS A 836 -0.14 -8.94 25.23
CA HIS A 836 -1.52 -8.59 25.61
C HIS A 836 -2.25 -7.58 24.68
N CYS A 837 -1.59 -7.16 23.59
CA CYS A 837 -2.07 -6.15 22.68
C CYS A 837 -2.61 -6.74 21.37
N CYS A 838 -3.40 -5.89 20.74
CA CYS A 838 -3.51 -5.69 19.32
C CYS A 838 -2.53 -6.48 18.41
N GLN A 839 -3.11 -7.26 17.50
CA GLN A 839 -2.37 -7.92 16.42
C GLN A 839 -2.87 -7.40 15.07
N ILE A 840 -1.95 -7.02 14.18
CA ILE A 840 -2.22 -6.95 12.73
C ILE A 840 -1.88 -8.32 12.14
N THR A 841 -2.88 -9.14 11.84
CA THR A 841 -2.63 -10.48 11.26
C THR A 841 -2.09 -10.37 9.82
N GLY A 842 -1.63 -11.49 9.24
CA GLY A 842 -1.23 -11.55 7.82
C GLY A 842 -2.34 -11.17 6.80
N GLY A 843 -3.58 -11.01 7.25
CA GLY A 843 -4.69 -10.43 6.45
C GLY A 843 -4.76 -8.89 6.48
N GLY A 844 -3.96 -8.24 7.32
CA GLY A 844 -4.08 -6.83 7.72
C GLY A 844 -5.13 -6.57 8.81
N THR A 845 -5.81 -7.61 9.31
CA THR A 845 -6.91 -7.52 10.29
C THR A 845 -6.37 -7.11 11.65
N TYR A 846 -6.89 -6.00 12.20
CA TYR A 846 -6.54 -5.50 13.53
C TYR A 846 -7.41 -6.14 14.62
N VAL A 847 -6.79 -6.91 15.50
CA VAL A 847 -7.37 -7.31 16.80
C VAL A 847 -7.20 -6.16 17.79
N SER A 848 -8.10 -6.00 18.77
CA SER A 848 -7.97 -4.98 19.82
C SER A 848 -7.18 -5.50 21.03
N PRO A 849 -6.51 -4.62 21.82
CA PRO A 849 -5.81 -5.02 23.04
C PRO A 849 -6.75 -5.67 24.05
N THR A 850 -6.25 -6.67 24.78
CA THR A 850 -6.95 -7.30 25.92
C THR A 850 -6.35 -6.88 27.26
N GLY A 851 -5.11 -6.40 27.29
CA GLY A 851 -4.49 -5.66 28.38
C GLY A 851 -3.31 -4.80 27.89
N PRO A 852 -2.57 -4.13 28.81
CA PRO A 852 -1.27 -3.55 28.49
C PRO A 852 -0.19 -4.64 28.41
N SER A 853 0.87 -4.39 27.63
CA SER A 853 2.02 -5.28 27.50
C SER A 853 2.89 -5.31 28.76
N ARG A 854 3.48 -6.48 29.05
CA ARG A 854 4.24 -6.71 30.29
C ARG A 854 5.29 -7.81 30.14
N GLY A 855 6.39 -7.69 30.89
CA GLY A 855 7.21 -8.85 31.24
C GLY A 855 6.49 -9.67 32.32
N LEU A 856 6.37 -10.99 32.13
CA LEU A 856 5.56 -11.87 32.96
C LEU A 856 6.40 -13.04 33.49
N ILE A 857 6.40 -13.26 34.81
CA ILE A 857 7.03 -14.43 35.45
C ILE A 857 5.95 -15.32 36.05
N LEU A 858 5.85 -16.56 35.55
CA LEU A 858 4.87 -17.55 36.00
C LEU A 858 5.55 -18.71 36.73
N LYS A 859 5.21 -18.92 38.00
CA LYS A 859 5.57 -20.15 38.72
C LYS A 859 4.62 -21.27 38.33
N LEU A 860 5.17 -22.37 37.81
CA LEU A 860 4.45 -23.60 37.51
C LEU A 860 4.58 -24.60 38.66
N ASP A 861 3.46 -25.23 39.00
CA ASP A 861 3.39 -26.44 39.82
C ASP A 861 2.91 -27.60 38.93
N GLN A 862 3.81 -28.57 38.67
CA GLN A 862 3.54 -29.74 37.84
C GLN A 862 2.79 -30.86 38.58
N GLN A 863 2.62 -30.79 39.90
CA GLN A 863 1.86 -31.77 40.69
C GLN A 863 0.37 -31.42 40.75
N THR A 864 0.05 -30.13 40.96
CA THR A 864 -1.34 -29.64 40.97
C THR A 864 -1.84 -29.18 39.60
N HIS A 865 -0.92 -29.04 38.64
CA HIS A 865 -1.09 -28.37 37.36
C HIS A 865 -1.71 -26.97 37.54
N THR A 866 -0.99 -26.09 38.24
CA THR A 866 -1.34 -24.67 38.33
C THR A 866 -0.21 -23.77 37.85
N ALA A 867 -0.56 -22.73 37.10
CA ALA A 867 0.31 -21.62 36.74
C ALA A 867 -0.08 -20.41 37.59
N THR A 868 0.88 -19.79 38.28
CA THR A 868 0.64 -18.70 39.22
C THR A 868 1.58 -17.54 38.97
N LEU A 869 1.05 -16.31 39.02
CA LEU A 869 1.83 -15.09 38.84
C LEU A 869 2.88 -14.98 39.97
N ALA A 870 4.15 -14.85 39.59
CA ALA A 870 5.28 -14.70 40.50
C ALA A 870 5.91 -13.30 40.42
N GLY A 871 5.84 -12.65 39.25
CA GLY A 871 6.31 -11.28 39.02
C GLY A 871 5.74 -10.70 37.73
N GLU A 872 5.65 -9.36 37.66
CA GLU A 872 5.16 -8.61 36.49
C GLU A 872 5.92 -7.29 36.38
N TYR A 873 6.31 -6.91 35.16
CA TYR A 873 7.01 -5.66 34.85
C TYR A 873 6.27 -4.92 33.72
N SER A 874 6.02 -3.62 33.90
CA SER A 874 5.17 -2.83 33.01
C SER A 874 5.73 -1.42 32.80
N HIS A 875 5.81 -0.95 31.55
CA HIS A 875 6.17 0.43 31.18
C HIS A 875 4.99 1.41 31.38
N GLY A 876 4.22 1.20 32.45
CA GLY A 876 3.06 2.00 32.83
C GLY A 876 1.71 1.45 32.37
N SER A 877 0.64 1.93 33.03
CA SER A 877 -0.72 1.34 32.99
C SER A 877 -1.46 1.37 31.64
N LYS A 878 -0.83 1.86 30.58
CA LYS A 878 -1.35 2.00 29.20
C LYS A 878 -0.17 2.01 28.23
N PHE A 879 0.58 0.91 28.23
CA PHE A 879 1.69 0.68 27.32
C PHE A 879 1.37 -0.55 26.48
N ASP A 880 1.51 -0.39 25.17
CA ASP A 880 1.04 -1.33 24.17
C ASP A 880 2.21 -1.64 23.22
N SER A 881 2.43 -2.93 22.96
CA SER A 881 3.40 -3.48 22.02
C SER A 881 2.73 -4.60 21.22
N ASP A 882 2.48 -4.33 19.94
CA ASP A 882 1.76 -5.20 18.99
C ASP A 882 2.49 -6.52 18.66
N TYR A 883 3.81 -6.57 18.86
CA TYR A 883 4.67 -7.71 18.55
C TYR A 883 6.10 -7.56 19.11
N MET A 884 6.84 -8.68 19.16
CA MET A 884 8.24 -8.77 19.62
C MET A 884 8.43 -8.46 21.11
N GLY A 885 9.61 -8.78 21.65
CA GLY A 885 9.97 -8.46 23.02
C GLY A 885 10.72 -9.59 23.73
N SER A 886 11.31 -9.26 24.89
CA SER A 886 12.06 -10.18 25.75
C SER A 886 11.81 -9.95 27.24
N LEU A 887 11.96 -11.00 28.06
CA LEU A 887 12.12 -10.93 29.51
C LEU A 887 13.24 -11.87 29.96
N GLU A 888 14.41 -11.29 30.22
CA GLU A 888 15.62 -12.00 30.62
C GLU A 888 15.92 -11.79 32.11
N PRO A 889 16.01 -12.87 32.92
CA PRO A 889 16.38 -12.78 34.33
C PRO A 889 17.90 -12.67 34.50
N LEU A 890 18.36 -11.63 35.20
CA LEU A 890 19.78 -11.24 35.24
C LEU A 890 20.53 -11.81 36.45
N THR A 891 21.84 -11.98 36.28
CA THR A 891 22.73 -12.65 37.27
C THR A 891 22.82 -11.98 38.65
N ASN A 892 22.31 -10.76 38.81
CA ASN A 892 22.23 -10.02 40.07
C ASN A 892 20.81 -9.96 40.68
N GLY A 893 19.81 -10.60 40.06
CA GLY A 893 18.39 -10.55 40.47
C GLY A 893 17.60 -9.37 39.89
N ASN A 894 18.19 -8.58 39.00
CA ASN A 894 17.46 -7.65 38.14
C ASN A 894 16.80 -8.42 36.98
N GLU A 895 15.90 -7.77 36.25
CA GLU A 895 15.21 -8.34 35.08
C GLU A 895 15.28 -7.34 33.92
N MET A 896 15.64 -7.81 32.72
CA MET A 896 15.74 -6.99 31.50
C MET A 896 14.53 -7.21 30.61
N VAL A 897 13.84 -6.12 30.23
CA VAL A 897 12.70 -6.14 29.32
C VAL A 897 13.03 -5.42 28.02
N GLY A 898 13.01 -6.15 26.90
CA GLY A 898 12.98 -5.56 25.57
C GLY A 898 11.53 -5.36 25.13
N TRP A 899 11.10 -4.13 24.80
CA TRP A 899 9.70 -3.84 24.50
C TRP A 899 9.29 -4.04 23.04
N GLY A 900 10.08 -4.80 22.26
CA GLY A 900 9.67 -5.29 20.94
C GLY A 900 9.38 -4.20 19.91
N SER A 901 8.12 -4.12 19.47
CA SER A 901 7.62 -3.10 18.54
C SER A 901 7.59 -1.70 19.13
N SER A 902 7.75 -1.55 20.44
CA SER A 902 7.96 -0.26 21.10
C SER A 902 9.46 0.05 21.23
N PRO A 903 9.90 1.32 21.07
CA PRO A 903 11.31 1.69 20.93
C PRO A 903 12.08 1.76 22.26
N PHE A 904 11.78 0.86 23.21
CA PHE A 904 12.27 0.89 24.59
C PHE A 904 12.96 -0.42 24.99
N ILE A 905 13.95 -0.30 25.88
CA ILE A 905 14.67 -1.41 26.54
C ILE A 905 14.90 -0.99 27.99
N THR A 906 14.41 -1.76 28.96
CA THR A 906 14.31 -1.33 30.36
C THR A 906 14.87 -2.38 31.31
N GLU A 907 15.73 -1.98 32.25
CA GLU A 907 16.23 -2.85 33.31
C GLU A 907 15.52 -2.51 34.63
N TYR A 908 14.95 -3.52 35.29
CA TYR A 908 14.25 -3.40 36.57
C TYR A 908 15.03 -4.12 37.69
N SER A 909 14.98 -3.60 38.91
CA SER A 909 15.38 -4.36 40.10
C SER A 909 14.38 -5.48 40.42
N ASP A 910 14.80 -6.47 41.23
CA ASP A 910 13.94 -7.42 41.95
C ASP A 910 12.66 -6.81 42.58
N SER A 911 12.74 -5.57 43.04
CA SER A 911 11.63 -4.82 43.67
C SER A 911 10.72 -4.04 42.71
N GLY A 912 10.98 -4.08 41.40
CA GLY A 912 10.28 -3.28 40.38
C GLY A 912 10.73 -1.82 40.22
N GLU A 913 11.80 -1.36 40.90
CA GLU A 913 12.43 -0.08 40.58
C GLU A 913 13.00 -0.10 39.15
N MET A 914 12.60 0.85 38.30
CA MET A 914 13.14 1.03 36.95
C MET A 914 14.54 1.67 37.03
N LEU A 915 15.58 0.94 36.65
CA LEU A 915 17.00 1.32 36.85
C LEU A 915 17.64 1.95 35.60
N LEU A 916 17.18 1.51 34.44
CA LEU A 916 17.54 1.98 33.10
C LEU A 916 16.25 2.00 32.27
N ASP A 917 16.04 3.06 31.49
CA ASP A 917 14.98 3.08 30.49
C ASP A 917 15.53 3.62 29.17
N ALA A 918 16.19 2.74 28.42
CA ALA A 918 16.88 3.07 27.19
C ALA A 918 15.89 3.15 26.02
N ARG A 919 16.07 4.16 25.18
CA ARG A 919 15.15 4.48 24.08
C ARG A 919 15.88 4.61 22.75
N LEU A 920 15.38 3.90 21.75
CA LEU A 920 15.82 3.99 20.37
C LEU A 920 15.33 5.29 19.68
N PRO A 921 16.06 5.79 18.67
CA PRO A 921 15.68 7.01 17.96
C PRO A 921 14.45 6.82 17.05
N GLY A 922 13.51 7.76 17.09
CA GLY A 922 12.40 7.83 16.14
C GLY A 922 11.44 6.63 16.26
N SER A 923 11.42 5.81 15.22
CA SER A 923 10.67 4.54 15.07
C SER A 923 11.61 3.35 14.81
N ASP A 924 12.88 3.48 15.15
CA ASP A 924 13.82 2.36 15.25
C ASP A 924 13.43 1.49 16.47
N ILE A 925 13.48 0.17 16.34
CA ILE A 925 13.05 -0.81 17.35
C ILE A 925 14.06 -1.97 17.46
N THR A 926 13.82 -2.95 18.32
CA THR A 926 14.63 -4.18 18.37
C THR A 926 13.78 -5.41 18.67
N TYR A 927 14.15 -6.56 18.10
CA TYR A 927 13.38 -7.81 18.25
C TYR A 927 13.41 -8.34 19.70
N ARG A 928 14.60 -8.31 20.32
CA ARG A 928 14.89 -8.61 21.73
C ARG A 928 16.14 -7.83 22.15
N ALA A 929 16.31 -7.66 23.45
CA ALA A 929 17.55 -7.19 24.07
C ALA A 929 17.95 -8.11 25.24
N GLN A 930 19.25 -8.37 25.39
CA GLN A 930 19.85 -9.28 26.39
C GLN A 930 21.10 -8.66 27.04
N VAL A 931 21.49 -9.06 28.26
CA VAL A 931 22.64 -8.50 29.02
C VAL A 931 23.72 -9.56 29.28
N GLU A 932 24.61 -9.75 28.30
CA GLU A 932 25.48 -10.92 28.22
C GLU A 932 26.96 -10.63 28.52
N PRO A 933 27.71 -11.54 29.17
CA PRO A 933 29.11 -11.35 29.54
C PRO A 933 30.07 -11.67 28.36
N TRP A 934 30.13 -10.74 27.39
CA TRP A 934 30.95 -10.91 26.19
C TRP A 934 32.43 -10.51 26.35
N VAL A 935 33.35 -11.22 25.67
CA VAL A 935 34.79 -10.87 25.59
C VAL A 935 35.27 -10.89 24.14
N GLY A 936 34.98 -9.82 23.42
CA GLY A 936 35.46 -9.58 22.06
C GLY A 936 36.94 -9.16 22.00
N ARG A 937 37.68 -9.76 21.07
CA ARG A 937 39.14 -9.65 20.82
C ARG A 937 39.42 -9.56 19.30
N PRO A 938 39.15 -8.42 18.63
CA PRO A 938 39.29 -8.32 17.18
C PRO A 938 40.75 -8.53 16.72
N LEU A 939 40.93 -9.16 15.54
CA LEU A 939 42.26 -9.44 14.97
C LEU A 939 42.83 -8.31 14.10
N ASN A 940 42.00 -7.35 13.69
CA ASN A 940 42.46 -6.09 13.11
C ASN A 940 43.16 -5.24 14.18
N PRO A 941 44.22 -4.47 13.85
CA PRO A 941 44.79 -3.51 14.79
C PRO A 941 43.77 -2.41 15.14
N PRO A 942 43.93 -1.72 16.30
CA PRO A 942 43.15 -0.54 16.65
C PRO A 942 43.12 0.50 15.51
N ALA A 943 41.94 1.06 15.27
CA ALA A 943 41.74 2.14 14.32
C ALA A 943 42.11 3.46 15.00
N ALA A 944 42.96 4.26 14.36
CA ALA A 944 43.42 5.53 14.92
C ALA A 944 43.65 6.57 13.81
N ALA A 945 43.34 7.82 14.12
CA ALA A 945 43.37 8.95 13.18
C ALA A 945 43.79 10.23 13.91
N ALA A 946 44.41 11.18 13.20
CA ALA A 946 44.77 12.47 13.77
C ALA A 946 44.32 13.63 12.87
N ARG A 947 43.70 14.63 13.48
CA ARG A 947 43.29 15.89 12.81
C ARG A 947 43.94 17.06 13.53
N ARG A 948 44.30 18.11 12.78
CA ARG A 948 44.83 19.36 13.33
C ARG A 948 43.87 20.52 13.03
N ARG A 949 43.33 21.14 14.07
CA ARG A 949 42.36 22.25 13.97
C ARG A 949 42.79 23.36 14.92
N ASP A 950 42.75 24.61 14.44
CA ASP A 950 43.02 25.81 15.25
C ASP A 950 44.35 25.72 16.05
N GLY A 951 45.38 25.18 15.40
CA GLY A 951 46.72 24.93 15.97
C GLY A 951 46.85 23.69 16.87
N LYS A 952 45.74 23.06 17.28
CA LYS A 952 45.73 21.90 18.18
C LYS A 952 45.66 20.59 17.39
N THR A 953 46.49 19.63 17.75
CA THR A 953 46.43 18.26 17.21
C THR A 953 45.59 17.38 18.14
N THR A 954 44.65 16.63 17.57
CA THR A 954 43.81 15.67 18.32
C THR A 954 43.91 14.31 17.66
N VAL A 955 44.21 13.30 18.46
CA VAL A 955 44.24 11.89 18.07
C VAL A 955 42.94 11.23 18.50
N TYR A 956 42.37 10.43 17.63
CA TYR A 956 41.14 9.66 17.83
C TYR A 956 41.52 8.18 17.80
N ALA A 957 40.96 7.38 18.70
CA ALA A 957 41.27 5.96 18.81
C ALA A 957 40.00 5.14 19.10
N SER A 958 39.78 4.08 18.33
CA SER A 958 38.72 3.08 18.56
C SER A 958 39.22 1.69 18.21
N TRP A 959 38.47 0.66 18.63
CA TRP A 959 38.72 -0.71 18.21
C TRP A 959 37.40 -1.49 18.26
N ASN A 960 36.72 -1.56 17.12
CA ASN A 960 35.35 -2.09 17.02
C ASN A 960 35.25 -3.51 17.60
N GLY A 961 34.55 -3.65 18.73
CA GLY A 961 34.37 -4.92 19.45
C GLY A 961 35.47 -5.32 20.44
N ALA A 962 36.48 -4.48 20.70
CA ALA A 962 37.52 -4.78 21.67
C ALA A 962 37.09 -4.45 23.10
N THR A 963 36.50 -5.44 23.77
CA THR A 963 35.97 -5.35 25.14
C THR A 963 37.04 -5.04 26.20
N GLN A 964 38.26 -5.54 26.03
CA GLN A 964 39.32 -5.50 27.05
C GLN A 964 40.11 -4.18 27.12
N VAL A 965 39.75 -3.14 26.34
CA VAL A 965 40.49 -1.86 26.32
C VAL A 965 40.04 -0.95 27.47
N ALA A 966 40.91 -0.74 28.45
CA ALA A 966 40.66 0.20 29.56
C ALA A 966 41.22 1.61 29.27
N SER A 967 42.35 1.70 28.57
CA SER A 967 43.00 2.98 28.28
C SER A 967 43.83 2.96 27.00
N TRP A 968 44.25 4.14 26.58
CA TRP A 968 45.00 4.41 25.35
C TRP A 968 46.29 5.14 25.67
N LYS A 969 47.36 4.80 24.94
CA LYS A 969 48.68 5.46 25.01
C LYS A 969 49.09 5.87 23.61
N VAL A 970 49.27 7.17 23.39
CA VAL A 970 49.69 7.73 22.09
C VAL A 970 51.21 7.91 22.12
N LEU A 971 51.90 7.41 21.09
CA LEU A 971 53.34 7.54 20.89
C LEU A 971 53.64 8.49 19.72
N SER A 972 54.76 9.21 19.81
CA SER A 972 55.33 9.94 18.68
C SER A 972 55.87 8.96 17.62
N GLY A 973 55.47 9.12 16.36
CA GLY A 973 55.90 8.26 15.26
C GLY A 973 55.67 6.75 15.50
N ALA A 974 56.55 5.91 14.96
CA ALA A 974 56.51 4.46 15.15
C ALA A 974 57.43 4.04 16.30
N GLY A 975 56.88 3.95 17.52
CA GLY A 975 57.61 3.47 18.70
C GLY A 975 58.47 4.52 19.41
N GLY A 976 58.21 5.81 19.20
CA GLY A 976 58.81 6.89 19.99
C GLY A 976 58.21 7.03 21.40
N HIS A 977 58.53 8.13 22.07
CA HIS A 977 58.05 8.42 23.42
C HIS A 977 56.53 8.58 23.48
N THR A 978 55.95 8.33 24.66
CA THR A 978 54.54 8.62 24.93
C THR A 978 54.30 10.14 24.94
N VAL A 979 53.32 10.59 24.15
CA VAL A 979 52.92 12.01 24.04
C VAL A 979 51.59 12.32 24.73
N ALA A 980 50.75 11.30 24.94
CA ALA A 980 49.53 11.40 25.73
C ALA A 980 49.05 10.02 26.21
N THR A 981 48.23 10.01 27.26
CA THR A 981 47.42 8.85 27.67
C THR A 981 46.00 9.30 28.00
N ALA A 982 45.02 8.41 27.84
CA ALA A 982 43.61 8.67 28.17
C ALA A 982 42.90 7.36 28.56
N ALA A 983 41.95 7.40 29.49
CA ALA A 983 41.01 6.30 29.70
C ALA A 983 40.07 6.15 28.49
N LYS A 984 39.55 4.95 28.22
CA LYS A 984 38.52 4.75 27.18
C LYS A 984 37.26 5.53 27.56
N SER A 985 36.74 6.35 26.65
CA SER A 985 35.60 7.26 26.91
C SER A 985 34.32 6.93 26.12
N GLY A 986 34.24 5.75 25.49
CA GLY A 986 33.17 5.33 24.58
C GLY A 986 33.70 4.39 23.50
N PHE A 987 33.06 4.38 22.32
CA PHE A 987 33.56 3.67 21.13
C PHE A 987 34.87 4.30 20.61
N GLU A 988 34.83 5.60 20.36
CA GLU A 988 35.97 6.43 19.95
C GLU A 988 36.39 7.33 21.11
N THR A 989 37.66 7.25 21.50
CA THR A 989 38.25 8.10 22.53
C THR A 989 38.99 9.26 21.88
N THR A 990 38.68 10.48 22.33
CA THR A 990 39.31 11.72 21.84
C THR A 990 40.49 12.09 22.74
N ILE A 991 41.69 12.17 22.18
CA ILE A 991 42.95 12.34 22.90
C ILE A 991 43.68 13.60 22.39
N PRO A 992 43.65 14.72 23.12
CA PRO A 992 44.45 15.90 22.80
C PRO A 992 45.95 15.59 22.93
N VAL A 993 46.77 16.05 21.97
CA VAL A 993 48.24 15.89 22.02
C VAL A 993 48.94 17.24 21.84
N SER A 994 49.98 17.48 22.64
CA SER A 994 50.58 18.80 22.85
C SER A 994 51.86 19.05 22.04
N GLN A 995 52.06 18.36 20.91
CA GLN A 995 53.32 18.38 20.16
C GLN A 995 53.13 18.74 18.67
N SER A 996 54.21 19.23 18.05
CA SER A 996 54.30 19.60 16.62
C SER A 996 54.13 18.43 15.66
N ASP A 997 54.35 17.22 16.17
CA ASP A 997 54.44 15.93 15.49
C ASP A 997 53.38 15.72 14.41
N THR A 998 53.83 15.14 13.31
CA THR A 998 53.02 14.87 12.11
C THR A 998 52.65 13.40 11.98
N THR A 999 53.20 12.51 12.81
CA THR A 999 52.88 11.08 12.81
C THR A 999 52.80 10.51 14.22
N PHE A 1000 51.93 9.50 14.41
CA PHE A 1000 51.69 8.86 15.71
C PHE A 1000 51.42 7.36 15.55
N THR A 1001 51.58 6.59 16.64
CA THR A 1001 50.92 5.30 16.84
C THR A 1001 50.13 5.32 18.15
N VAL A 1002 49.07 4.52 18.23
CA VAL A 1002 48.24 4.39 19.44
C VAL A 1002 48.27 2.95 19.93
N GLN A 1003 48.61 2.77 21.19
CA GLN A 1003 48.54 1.49 21.88
C GLN A 1003 47.25 1.40 22.69
N ALA A 1004 46.52 0.29 22.52
CA ALA A 1004 45.41 -0.10 23.38
C ALA A 1004 45.97 -0.83 24.60
N LEU A 1005 45.53 -0.45 25.80
CA LEU A 1005 45.95 -1.02 27.07
C LEU A 1005 44.79 -1.72 27.78
N ASP A 1006 45.08 -2.85 28.42
CA ASP A 1006 44.15 -3.51 29.33
C ASP A 1006 44.05 -2.82 30.70
N ALA A 1007 43.20 -3.34 31.59
CA ALA A 1007 43.02 -2.84 32.95
C ALA A 1007 44.26 -2.98 33.86
N HIS A 1008 45.30 -3.71 33.43
CA HIS A 1008 46.58 -3.85 34.12
C HIS A 1008 47.68 -2.99 33.49
N GLY A 1009 47.39 -2.27 32.39
CA GLY A 1009 48.33 -1.44 31.65
C GLY A 1009 49.17 -2.18 30.59
N ASN A 1010 48.89 -3.46 30.31
CA ASN A 1010 49.57 -4.23 29.28
C ASN A 1010 49.14 -3.76 27.89
N VAL A 1011 50.07 -3.72 26.92
CA VAL A 1011 49.73 -3.42 25.52
C VAL A 1011 49.07 -4.65 24.89
N ILE A 1012 47.76 -4.54 24.61
CA ILE A 1012 46.97 -5.59 23.96
C ILE A 1012 46.77 -5.37 22.46
N GLY A 1013 47.03 -4.17 21.95
CA GLY A 1013 47.00 -3.85 20.52
C GLY A 1013 47.78 -2.57 20.21
N THR A 1014 48.24 -2.42 18.97
CA THR A 1014 48.89 -1.19 18.47
C THR A 1014 48.36 -0.85 17.09
N SER A 1015 47.99 0.41 16.88
CA SER A 1015 47.49 0.91 15.59
C SER A 1015 48.57 0.85 14.51
N ARG A 1016 48.16 1.00 13.25
CA ARG A 1016 49.09 1.39 12.18
C ARG A 1016 49.66 2.79 12.48
N LEU A 1017 50.83 3.10 11.92
CA LEU A 1017 51.37 4.46 11.90
C LEU A 1017 50.40 5.36 11.14
N LEU A 1018 49.92 6.42 11.80
CA LEU A 1018 49.03 7.41 11.22
C LEU A 1018 49.77 8.73 11.01
N THR A 1019 49.38 9.46 9.97
CA THR A 1019 49.86 10.82 9.66
C THR A 1019 48.73 11.81 9.97
N VAL A 1020 49.08 13.00 10.47
CA VAL A 1020 48.12 14.09 10.72
C VAL A 1020 47.47 14.53 9.41
N GLY A 1021 46.16 14.35 9.31
CA GLY A 1021 45.35 14.93 8.24
C GLY A 1021 45.24 16.45 8.39
N ARG A 1022 45.18 17.15 7.26
CA ARG A 1022 44.71 18.53 7.19
C ARG A 1022 43.20 18.60 7.38
#